data_AF-A0A9P4GRC1-F1
#
_entry.id   AF-A0A9P4GRC1-F1
#
_cell.length_a   1.000
_cell.length_b   1.000
_cell.length_c   1.000
_cell.angle_alpha   90.00
_cell.angle_beta   90.00
_cell.angle_gamma   90.00
#
_symmetry.space_group_name_H-M   'P 1'
#
loop_
_entity.id
_entity.type
_entity.pdbx_description
1 polymer ?
#
loop_
_entity_poly.entity_id
_entity_poly.type
_entity_poly.pdbx_seq_one_letter_code
_entity_poly.pdbx_strand_id
1 'polypeptide(L)'
;MSQPLKEADIIFPHLSNTPNLSQTLSSLRRSTLSIHNRLASISTDSDFVTSVAVLHSLPLVANERCGSWYIPPSLKSESVYFKSTDGHMGEWRFSLRRLNLQLLDVVEKWGGAVIVDSTRRGKSMPDALSKTVPIWCCVVNRAIFGEKHELFTPPQAVSESEHAQIEKRIEGLVHQFLDICKPNIPNLRAKLQKPLRPIWVTQQSSLSSSPPSFPGFHSIVLCTASRRVRGAEGSENGYIQGAADDHEAWAQGLTPTLFWKNKDLLMGTSEEDAPSLIERLISEKDGSSAVMTLIKPTSQLYISSSQNVDLGGFNVVISCTPEPLSPTSLKDANVQHYLHLKCQTGKLGSRDLRSQLPRLLTFFTSFPAHPNNILVCCPTSKDLSVGTALAILCLYADDAGQLDLKKRMEAKGINKAFIKQRLSWITTSNPALNPSRATLQSVNAVLLESQDPKAALPTKHSSENTPGLPTSLPIRQTKPDAQEPETKNEHDHKDEVPKQKLPNIPAAIFRHLESTDDRPWNFTRTLRSALSTHPSGTVTGTATFTPCNLSSSTTLPLTLLYAEQGDFVTDSGLRFTARRKYVYQLKSEVDSADDEVKGKEDKGNYIAVHFFDDEKMPRSATTAEGVGEKGEGVGGLFVEMGELKPHGDVHVLHAKNREQHLCAADLYTASWQFLEAMGRGEGGELWWEVRYDAKGPKKDYYSSTRYTRSQ
;
A
#
# COMPACT_ATOMS: atom_id res chain seq x y z
N MET A 1 -56.70 21.97 24.87
CA MET A 1 -55.67 21.41 25.76
C MET A 1 -55.11 20.16 25.09
N SER A 2 -53.92 20.28 24.52
CA SER A 2 -53.20 19.20 23.83
C SER A 2 -52.39 18.39 24.84
N GLN A 3 -52.41 17.07 24.69
CA GLN A 3 -51.69 16.12 25.56
C GLN A 3 -50.18 16.45 25.63
N PRO A 4 -49.53 16.21 26.79
CA PRO A 4 -48.07 16.31 26.89
C PRO A 4 -47.41 15.12 26.19
N LEU A 5 -46.34 15.42 25.45
CA LEU A 5 -45.46 14.45 24.76
C LEU A 5 -44.93 13.39 25.74
N LYS A 6 -44.90 12.12 25.32
CA LYS A 6 -44.33 11.01 26.09
C LYS A 6 -42.90 10.71 25.64
N GLU A 7 -42.11 10.11 26.53
CA GLU A 7 -40.67 9.79 26.37
C GLU A 7 -40.35 8.91 25.14
N ALA A 8 -41.31 8.13 24.66
CA ALA A 8 -41.19 7.37 23.41
C ALA A 8 -41.15 8.24 22.14
N ASP A 9 -41.60 9.51 22.23
CA ASP A 9 -41.66 10.45 21.12
C ASP A 9 -40.47 11.43 21.09
N ILE A 10 -39.53 11.35 22.06
CA ILE A 10 -38.39 12.28 22.19
C ILE A 10 -37.01 11.58 22.24
N ILE A 11 -36.92 10.25 22.21
CA ILE A 11 -35.62 9.55 22.27
C ILE A 11 -35.35 8.66 21.04
N PHE A 12 -34.76 9.30 20.04
CA PHE A 12 -33.69 8.86 19.12
C PHE A 12 -33.60 7.37 18.67
N PRO A 13 -33.59 7.08 17.33
CA PRO A 13 -33.45 5.74 16.74
C PRO A 13 -32.12 4.98 16.96
N HIS A 14 -31.36 5.23 18.02
CA HIS A 14 -30.01 4.67 18.20
C HIS A 14 -29.73 4.06 19.58
N LEU A 15 -30.75 3.61 20.32
CA LEU A 15 -30.55 2.93 21.61
C LEU A 15 -29.99 1.48 21.52
N SER A 16 -29.41 1.10 20.38
CA SER A 16 -28.57 -0.09 20.23
C SER A 16 -27.13 0.20 19.75
N ASN A 17 -26.73 1.46 19.62
CA ASN A 17 -25.36 1.84 19.24
C ASN A 17 -24.75 2.80 20.27
N THR A 18 -24.36 2.31 21.45
CA THR A 18 -23.13 2.85 22.05
C THR A 18 -21.99 2.24 21.24
N PRO A 19 -21.35 2.99 20.33
CA PRO A 19 -20.32 2.40 19.50
C PRO A 19 -19.19 2.00 20.45
N ASN A 20 -18.66 0.79 20.29
CA ASN A 20 -17.44 0.41 21.00
C ASN A 20 -16.38 1.50 20.70
N LEU A 21 -15.48 1.80 21.65
CA LEU A 21 -14.51 2.91 21.50
C LEU A 21 -13.80 2.84 20.14
N SER A 22 -13.57 1.64 19.61
CA SER A 22 -13.06 1.42 18.26
C SER A 22 -14.02 1.87 17.15
N GLN A 23 -15.32 1.58 17.17
CA GLN A 23 -16.31 2.08 16.22
C GLN A 23 -16.54 3.59 16.37
N THR A 24 -16.56 4.15 17.59
CA THR A 24 -16.71 5.60 17.78
C THR A 24 -15.48 6.32 17.26
N LEU A 25 -14.27 5.84 17.61
CA LEU A 25 -13.02 6.36 17.05
C LEU A 25 -12.89 6.06 15.57
N SER A 26 -13.46 4.97 15.04
CA SER A 26 -13.45 4.68 13.60
C SER A 26 -14.47 5.51 12.84
N SER A 27 -15.58 5.90 13.45
CA SER A 27 -16.58 6.82 12.92
C SER A 27 -16.05 8.26 12.96
N LEU A 28 -15.44 8.66 14.08
CA LEU A 28 -14.71 9.93 14.21
C LEU A 28 -13.50 9.97 13.26
N ARG A 29 -12.75 8.88 13.08
CA ARG A 29 -11.68 8.80 12.08
C ARG A 29 -12.23 8.88 10.66
N ARG A 30 -13.35 8.20 10.36
CA ARG A 30 -14.01 8.25 9.04
C ARG A 30 -14.51 9.65 8.69
N SER A 31 -15.13 10.35 9.64
CA SER A 31 -15.52 11.75 9.46
C SER A 31 -14.31 12.68 9.33
N THR A 32 -13.27 12.52 10.13
CA THR A 32 -12.03 13.33 9.98
C THR A 32 -11.26 13.06 8.69
N LEU A 33 -11.50 11.92 8.02
CA LEU A 33 -10.87 11.54 6.75
C LEU A 33 -11.82 11.57 5.56
N SER A 34 -12.95 12.28 5.71
CA SER A 34 -13.98 12.39 4.69
C SER A 34 -13.45 13.02 3.40
N ILE A 35 -14.15 12.76 2.29
CA ILE A 35 -13.85 13.38 1.00
C ILE A 35 -13.87 14.90 1.15
N HIS A 36 -14.86 15.44 1.87
CA HIS A 36 -14.99 16.87 2.08
C HIS A 36 -13.78 17.46 2.79
N ASN A 37 -13.33 16.86 3.90
CA ASN A 37 -12.14 17.31 4.63
C ASN A 37 -10.86 17.24 3.78
N ARG A 38 -10.75 16.25 2.90
CA ARG A 38 -9.63 16.13 1.95
C ARG A 38 -9.66 17.24 0.91
N LEU A 39 -10.81 17.49 0.29
CA LEU A 39 -10.97 18.56 -0.70
C LEU A 39 -10.77 19.96 -0.08
N ALA A 40 -11.29 20.17 1.14
CA ALA A 40 -11.05 21.39 1.92
C ALA A 40 -9.54 21.59 2.17
N SER A 41 -8.85 20.56 2.64
CA SER A 41 -7.41 20.60 2.90
C SER A 41 -6.61 20.89 1.62
N ILE A 42 -6.97 20.25 0.50
CA ILE A 42 -6.36 20.50 -0.81
C ILE A 42 -6.56 21.96 -1.25
N SER A 43 -7.77 22.50 -1.06
CA SER A 43 -8.06 23.90 -1.39
C SER A 43 -7.19 24.86 -0.57
N THR A 44 -7.14 24.69 0.75
CA THR A 44 -6.34 25.54 1.64
C THR A 44 -4.85 25.45 1.31
N ASP A 45 -4.33 24.24 1.08
CA ASP A 45 -2.92 24.04 0.71
C ASP A 45 -2.59 24.63 -0.67
N SER A 46 -3.57 24.64 -1.59
CA SER A 46 -3.43 25.27 -2.91
C SER A 46 -3.28 26.78 -2.85
N ASP A 47 -3.93 27.44 -1.88
CA ASP A 47 -3.78 28.89 -1.69
C ASP A 47 -2.34 29.24 -1.28
N PHE A 48 -1.76 28.44 -0.37
CA PHE A 48 -0.35 28.54 -0.02
C PHE A 48 0.56 28.31 -1.23
N VAL A 49 0.37 27.23 -1.98
CA VAL A 49 1.15 26.92 -3.19
C VAL A 49 1.10 28.08 -4.20
N THR A 50 -0.08 28.68 -4.40
CA THR A 50 -0.26 29.82 -5.29
C THR A 50 0.51 31.05 -4.76
N SER A 51 0.48 31.31 -3.45
CA SER A 51 1.26 32.39 -2.85
C SER A 51 2.77 32.22 -3.07
N VAL A 52 3.31 30.99 -2.97
CA VAL A 52 4.73 30.70 -3.22
C VAL A 52 5.10 31.01 -4.66
N ALA A 53 4.26 30.63 -5.64
CA ALA A 53 4.50 30.94 -7.04
C ALA A 53 4.54 32.44 -7.32
N VAL A 54 3.60 33.21 -6.76
CA VAL A 54 3.57 34.67 -6.88
C VAL A 54 4.82 35.30 -6.27
N LEU A 55 5.17 34.89 -5.05
CA LEU A 55 6.30 35.44 -4.30
C LEU A 55 7.65 35.15 -4.96
N HIS A 56 7.81 33.98 -5.57
CA HIS A 56 9.01 33.66 -6.34
C HIS A 56 8.95 34.17 -7.79
N SER A 57 7.77 34.59 -8.28
CA SER A 57 7.52 34.94 -9.68
C SER A 57 7.93 33.81 -10.63
N LEU A 58 7.60 32.57 -10.27
CA LEU A 58 7.97 31.35 -11.00
C LEU A 58 6.74 30.48 -11.30
N PRO A 59 6.74 29.75 -12.42
CA PRO A 59 5.63 28.88 -12.81
C PRO A 59 5.50 27.66 -11.89
N LEU A 60 4.26 27.19 -11.71
CA LEU A 60 3.94 25.97 -10.98
C LEU A 60 4.11 24.74 -11.87
N VAL A 61 4.86 23.76 -11.35
CA VAL A 61 5.09 22.45 -11.95
C VAL A 61 4.60 21.38 -10.98
N ALA A 62 3.68 20.53 -11.44
CA ALA A 62 3.13 19.46 -10.61
C ALA A 62 4.09 18.27 -10.56
N ASN A 63 4.49 17.80 -9.37
CA ASN A 63 4.97 16.44 -9.25
C ASN A 63 3.75 15.48 -9.29
N GLU A 64 3.62 14.74 -10.39
CA GLU A 64 2.44 13.94 -10.68
C GLU A 64 2.19 12.86 -9.62
N ARG A 65 0.91 12.48 -9.48
CA ARG A 65 0.23 11.81 -8.36
C ARG A 65 -0.50 12.79 -7.44
N CYS A 66 0.21 13.51 -6.59
CA CYS A 66 -0.44 14.38 -5.60
C CYS A 66 -0.28 15.88 -5.91
N GLY A 67 0.84 16.32 -6.51
CA GLY A 67 1.10 17.74 -6.79
C GLY A 67 0.02 18.40 -7.66
N SER A 68 -0.53 17.66 -8.63
CA SER A 68 -1.61 18.13 -9.51
C SER A 68 -2.90 18.51 -8.77
N TRP A 69 -3.14 17.97 -7.58
CA TRP A 69 -4.32 18.33 -6.78
C TRP A 69 -4.20 19.72 -6.17
N TYR A 70 -2.98 20.16 -5.84
CA TYR A 70 -2.71 21.44 -5.17
C TYR A 70 -2.42 22.59 -6.14
N ILE A 71 -2.55 22.37 -7.46
CA ILE A 71 -2.36 23.40 -8.49
C ILE A 71 -3.65 23.53 -9.30
N PRO A 72 -4.31 24.70 -9.31
CA PRO A 72 -5.44 24.96 -10.19
C PRO A 72 -5.02 24.78 -11.66
N PRO A 73 -5.81 24.12 -12.53
CA PRO A 73 -5.40 23.79 -13.90
C PRO A 73 -4.95 24.99 -14.73
N SER A 74 -5.52 26.18 -14.50
CA SER A 74 -5.14 27.43 -15.18
C SER A 74 -3.76 27.95 -14.81
N LEU A 75 -3.21 27.53 -13.66
CA LEU A 75 -1.90 27.95 -13.17
C LEU A 75 -0.79 26.90 -13.39
N LYS A 76 -1.16 25.68 -13.81
CA LYS A 76 -0.22 24.59 -14.03
C LYS A 76 0.53 24.80 -15.35
N SER A 77 1.83 25.02 -15.26
CA SER A 77 2.67 25.20 -16.46
C SER A 77 3.16 23.88 -17.05
N GLU A 78 3.48 22.90 -16.22
CA GLU A 78 4.06 21.62 -16.64
C GLU A 78 3.90 20.56 -15.54
N SER A 79 4.28 19.33 -15.86
CA SER A 79 4.31 18.17 -14.98
C SER A 79 5.68 17.51 -14.95
N VAL A 80 6.02 16.92 -13.81
CA VAL A 80 7.18 16.03 -13.61
C VAL A 80 6.74 14.78 -12.84
N TYR A 81 7.58 13.75 -12.80
CA TYR A 81 7.30 12.52 -12.06
C TYR A 81 8.56 12.07 -11.28
N PHE A 82 8.83 12.74 -10.18
CA PHE A 82 9.84 12.36 -9.20
C PHE A 82 9.22 11.46 -8.13
N LYS A 83 9.70 10.22 -8.01
CA LYS A 83 9.12 9.26 -7.07
C LYS A 83 9.92 9.24 -5.77
N SER A 84 9.22 9.37 -4.64
CA SER A 84 9.81 9.31 -3.30
C SER A 84 10.69 8.09 -3.06
N THR A 85 10.33 6.93 -3.60
CA THR A 85 11.14 5.70 -3.45
C THR A 85 12.55 5.81 -4.03
N ASP A 86 12.77 6.68 -5.01
CA ASP A 86 14.10 6.91 -5.56
C ASP A 86 14.99 7.68 -4.56
N GLY A 87 14.42 8.39 -3.59
CA GLY A 87 15.12 9.09 -2.51
C GLY A 87 15.18 8.32 -1.18
N HIS A 88 14.68 7.08 -1.10
CA HIS A 88 14.74 6.30 0.12
C HIS A 88 16.18 5.97 0.53
N MET A 89 16.40 5.80 1.85
CA MET A 89 17.67 5.38 2.42
C MET A 89 18.20 4.12 1.73
N GLY A 90 19.46 4.12 1.30
CA GLY A 90 20.10 3.00 0.63
C GLY A 90 19.78 2.86 -0.87
N GLU A 91 18.69 3.48 -1.36
CA GLU A 91 18.34 3.52 -2.78
C GLU A 91 19.07 4.67 -3.49
N TRP A 92 18.75 5.93 -3.15
CA TRP A 92 19.28 7.18 -3.75
C TRP A 92 19.60 7.08 -5.24
N ARG A 93 18.55 7.01 -6.06
CA ARG A 93 18.61 6.66 -7.48
C ARG A 93 18.29 7.85 -8.37
N PHE A 94 18.95 7.87 -9.52
CA PHE A 94 18.51 8.66 -10.67
C PHE A 94 17.66 7.77 -11.59
N SER A 95 16.43 8.18 -11.91
CA SER A 95 15.55 7.36 -12.74
C SER A 95 15.93 7.45 -14.22
N LEU A 96 16.56 6.39 -14.74
CA LEU A 96 16.84 6.23 -16.19
C LEU A 96 15.59 6.00 -17.07
N ARG A 97 14.40 6.09 -16.47
CA ARG A 97 13.11 6.02 -17.15
C ARG A 97 12.45 7.38 -17.12
N ARG A 98 12.25 7.93 -15.93
CA ARG A 98 11.54 9.22 -15.73
C ARG A 98 12.59 10.30 -15.63
N LEU A 99 13.09 10.72 -16.79
CA LEU A 99 14.20 11.68 -16.85
C LEU A 99 13.78 13.10 -16.47
N ASN A 100 12.50 13.45 -16.56
CA ASN A 100 11.97 14.77 -16.21
C ASN A 100 12.65 15.94 -16.94
N LEU A 101 13.21 15.72 -18.15
CA LEU A 101 13.96 16.74 -18.90
C LEU A 101 13.08 17.87 -19.43
N GLN A 102 11.77 17.65 -19.56
CA GLN A 102 10.80 18.69 -19.92
C GLN A 102 10.76 19.84 -18.89
N LEU A 103 11.21 19.60 -17.65
CA LEU A 103 11.40 20.67 -16.66
C LEU A 103 12.38 21.75 -17.16
N LEU A 104 13.36 21.37 -17.98
CA LEU A 104 14.34 22.31 -18.52
C LEU A 104 13.72 23.29 -19.52
N ASP A 105 12.62 22.93 -20.20
CA ASP A 105 11.88 23.85 -21.07
C ASP A 105 11.19 24.95 -20.25
N VAL A 106 10.71 24.60 -19.05
CA VAL A 106 10.16 25.57 -18.09
C VAL A 106 11.27 26.49 -17.57
N VAL A 107 12.41 25.92 -17.18
CA VAL A 107 13.54 26.69 -16.64
C VAL A 107 14.15 27.62 -17.69
N GLU A 108 14.28 27.18 -18.94
CA GLU A 108 14.72 28.01 -20.06
C GLU A 108 13.84 29.25 -20.22
N LYS A 109 12.51 29.06 -20.16
CA LYS A 109 11.54 30.14 -20.38
C LYS A 109 11.41 31.10 -19.19
N TRP A 110 11.48 30.60 -17.96
CA TRP A 110 11.13 31.37 -16.76
C TRP A 110 12.28 31.59 -15.78
N GLY A 111 13.46 31.02 -16.04
CA GLY A 111 14.63 31.13 -15.18
C GLY A 111 14.58 30.26 -13.91
N GLY A 112 13.54 29.45 -13.73
CA GLY A 112 13.34 28.58 -12.57
C GLY A 112 11.96 27.91 -12.61
N ALA A 113 11.61 27.18 -11.55
CA ALA A 113 10.30 26.54 -11.41
C ALA A 113 9.94 26.29 -9.94
N VAL A 114 8.64 26.22 -9.64
CA VAL A 114 8.12 25.75 -8.36
C VAL A 114 7.55 24.34 -8.53
N ILE A 115 8.24 23.33 -8.01
CA ILE A 115 7.77 21.94 -8.03
C ILE A 115 6.94 21.68 -6.78
N VAL A 116 5.70 21.27 -6.99
CA VAL A 116 4.74 21.03 -5.90
C VAL A 116 4.58 19.54 -5.65
N ASP A 117 4.74 19.15 -4.39
CA ASP A 117 4.46 17.81 -3.90
C ASP A 117 3.97 17.88 -2.44
N SER A 118 3.48 16.77 -1.91
CA SER A 118 3.07 16.68 -0.51
C SER A 118 3.39 15.31 0.08
N THR A 119 3.27 15.18 1.39
CA THR A 119 3.50 13.93 2.10
C THR A 119 2.54 13.80 3.28
N ARG A 120 2.10 12.57 3.53
CA ARG A 120 1.30 12.21 4.71
C ARG A 120 2.11 12.27 6.03
N ARG A 121 1.38 12.07 7.13
CA ARG A 121 1.77 12.25 8.53
C ARG A 121 3.24 11.98 8.88
N GLY A 122 3.75 12.79 9.81
CA GLY A 122 5.02 12.59 10.51
C GLY A 122 6.22 13.21 9.80
N LYS A 123 6.23 13.23 8.47
CA LYS A 123 7.25 13.88 7.65
C LYS A 123 6.95 15.36 7.43
N SER A 124 7.97 16.20 7.46
CA SER A 124 7.88 17.63 7.10
C SER A 124 7.91 17.85 5.59
N MET A 125 8.43 16.89 4.83
CA MET A 125 8.68 16.99 3.40
C MET A 125 8.79 15.58 2.78
N PRO A 126 8.28 15.36 1.56
CA PRO A 126 8.45 14.09 0.86
C PRO A 126 9.92 13.85 0.45
N ASP A 127 10.33 12.58 0.43
CA ASP A 127 11.67 12.17 -0.05
C ASP A 127 11.92 12.58 -1.51
N ALA A 128 10.86 12.76 -2.29
CA ALA A 128 10.95 13.29 -3.64
C ALA A 128 11.59 14.69 -3.65
N LEU A 129 11.16 15.58 -2.74
CA LEU A 129 11.67 16.95 -2.64
C LEU A 129 12.94 17.04 -1.79
N SER A 130 13.10 16.23 -0.75
CA SER A 130 14.30 16.31 0.10
C SER A 130 15.53 15.66 -0.53
N LYS A 131 15.36 14.66 -1.41
CA LYS A 131 16.46 13.86 -1.96
C LYS A 131 16.37 13.60 -3.46
N THR A 132 15.22 13.15 -3.99
CA THR A 132 15.14 12.75 -5.40
C THR A 132 15.39 13.91 -6.37
N VAL A 133 14.71 15.05 -6.20
CA VAL A 133 14.94 16.23 -7.05
C VAL A 133 16.35 16.83 -6.84
N PRO A 134 16.88 16.93 -5.62
CA PRO A 134 18.28 17.27 -5.39
C PRO A 134 19.31 16.41 -6.14
N ILE A 135 19.16 15.08 -6.07
CA ILE A 135 20.01 14.13 -6.81
C ILE A 135 19.89 14.41 -8.30
N TRP A 136 18.66 14.61 -8.80
CA TRP A 136 18.43 14.92 -10.20
C TRP A 136 19.10 16.23 -10.63
N CYS A 137 18.96 17.31 -9.86
CA CYS A 137 19.61 18.60 -10.14
C CYS A 137 21.13 18.44 -10.21
N CYS A 138 21.73 17.72 -9.27
CA CYS A 138 23.18 17.49 -9.24
C CYS A 138 23.65 16.67 -10.44
N VAL A 139 22.96 15.57 -10.78
CA VAL A 139 23.28 14.73 -11.94
C VAL A 139 23.18 15.53 -13.25
N VAL A 140 22.09 16.30 -13.43
CA VAL A 140 21.90 17.15 -14.62
C VAL A 140 22.96 18.24 -14.71
N ASN A 141 23.27 18.91 -13.59
CA ASN A 141 24.32 19.91 -13.54
C ASN A 141 25.68 19.32 -13.94
N ARG A 142 26.07 18.18 -13.36
CA ARG A 142 27.36 17.55 -13.69
C ARG A 142 27.42 17.06 -15.13
N ALA A 143 26.33 16.53 -15.66
CA ALA A 143 26.25 16.09 -17.05
C ALA A 143 26.38 17.25 -18.05
N ILE A 144 25.84 18.43 -17.73
CA ILE A 144 25.82 19.59 -18.64
C ILE A 144 27.06 20.50 -18.48
N PHE A 145 27.52 20.69 -17.25
CA PHE A 145 28.56 21.68 -16.91
C PHE A 145 29.88 21.06 -16.40
N GLY A 146 29.92 19.76 -16.13
CA GLY A 146 31.08 19.04 -15.59
C GLY A 146 31.05 18.84 -14.06
N GLU A 147 32.03 18.10 -13.53
CA GLU A 147 31.99 17.48 -12.19
C GLU A 147 32.01 18.46 -10.98
N LYS A 148 32.19 19.76 -11.19
CA LYS A 148 32.40 20.75 -10.11
C LYS A 148 31.12 21.20 -9.38
N HIS A 149 29.99 20.52 -9.58
CA HIS A 149 28.71 20.93 -8.99
C HIS A 149 28.34 20.07 -7.78
N GLU A 150 28.14 20.72 -6.64
CA GLU A 150 27.79 20.10 -5.35
C GLU A 150 26.33 19.62 -5.32
N LEU A 151 26.08 18.55 -4.56
CA LEU A 151 24.74 18.16 -4.15
C LEU A 151 24.23 19.13 -3.07
N PHE A 152 22.95 19.49 -3.13
CA PHE A 152 22.29 20.30 -2.12
C PHE A 152 21.15 19.51 -1.49
N THR A 153 21.19 19.22 -0.19
CA THR A 153 20.08 18.59 0.54
C THR A 153 19.64 19.44 1.73
N PRO A 154 18.37 19.37 2.16
CA PRO A 154 17.87 20.14 3.30
C PRO A 154 18.38 19.54 4.62
N PRO A 155 19.21 20.24 5.42
CA PRO A 155 19.78 19.70 6.67
C PRO A 155 18.73 19.27 7.70
N GLN A 156 17.56 19.88 7.67
CA GLN A 156 16.42 19.56 8.54
C GLN A 156 15.75 18.22 8.23
N ALA A 157 16.02 17.62 7.07
CA ALA A 157 15.43 16.34 6.66
C ALA A 157 16.45 15.29 6.18
N VAL A 158 17.69 15.70 5.89
CA VAL A 158 18.78 14.82 5.45
C VAL A 158 19.99 15.09 6.33
N SER A 159 20.41 14.08 7.09
CA SER A 159 21.61 14.17 7.94
C SER A 159 22.89 14.33 7.10
N GLU A 160 23.96 14.87 7.68
CA GLU A 160 25.26 14.99 7.00
C GLU A 160 25.82 13.63 6.55
N SER A 161 25.61 12.58 7.37
CA SER A 161 25.99 11.21 7.01
C SER A 161 25.21 10.69 5.81
N GLU A 162 23.89 10.92 5.77
CA GLU A 162 23.06 10.55 4.61
C GLU A 162 23.48 11.34 3.37
N HIS A 163 23.69 12.64 3.50
CA HIS A 163 24.18 13.50 2.43
C HIS A 163 25.48 12.98 1.82
N ALA A 164 26.49 12.68 2.64
CA ALA A 164 27.77 12.15 2.18
C ALA A 164 27.63 10.80 1.47
N GLN A 165 26.69 9.95 1.89
CA GLN A 165 26.42 8.67 1.22
C GLN A 165 25.72 8.85 -0.13
N ILE A 166 24.82 9.84 -0.26
CA ILE A 166 24.21 10.20 -1.54
C ILE A 166 25.28 10.75 -2.49
N GLU A 167 26.10 11.67 -2.01
CA GLU A 167 27.17 12.34 -2.78
C GLU A 167 28.11 11.32 -3.44
N LYS A 168 28.53 10.29 -2.68
CA LYS A 168 29.37 9.18 -3.18
C LYS A 168 28.76 8.40 -4.35
N ARG A 169 27.43 8.48 -4.57
CA ARG A 169 26.76 7.79 -5.67
C ARG A 169 26.61 8.66 -6.92
N ILE A 170 26.72 9.98 -6.80
CA ILE A 170 26.39 10.91 -7.88
C ILE A 170 27.19 10.61 -9.15
N GLU A 171 28.49 10.36 -9.06
CA GLU A 171 29.34 10.07 -10.22
C GLU A 171 28.83 8.86 -11.02
N GLY A 172 28.54 7.75 -10.33
CA GLY A 172 27.96 6.56 -10.97
C GLY A 172 26.56 6.80 -11.55
N LEU A 173 25.78 7.73 -11.00
CA LEU A 173 24.49 8.14 -11.57
C LEU A 173 24.65 9.01 -12.82
N VAL A 174 25.66 9.89 -12.85
CA VAL A 174 26.01 10.69 -14.03
C VAL A 174 26.46 9.79 -15.19
N HIS A 175 27.35 8.82 -14.93
CA HIS A 175 27.77 7.84 -15.95
C HIS A 175 26.57 7.05 -16.49
N GLN A 176 25.70 6.54 -15.61
CA GLN A 176 24.49 5.85 -16.06
C GLN A 176 23.58 6.75 -16.91
N PHE A 177 23.42 8.02 -16.57
CA PHE A 177 22.62 8.95 -17.36
C PHE A 177 23.23 9.17 -18.75
N LEU A 178 24.53 9.44 -18.83
CA LEU A 178 25.24 9.67 -20.09
C LEU A 178 25.30 8.42 -20.97
N ASP A 179 25.69 7.27 -20.41
CA ASP A 179 25.97 6.06 -21.18
C ASP A 179 24.70 5.32 -21.64
N ILE A 180 23.67 5.29 -20.78
CA ILE A 180 22.43 4.55 -21.06
C ILE A 180 21.41 5.44 -21.76
N CYS A 181 21.21 6.67 -21.28
CA CYS A 181 20.16 7.53 -21.83
C CYS A 181 20.65 8.32 -23.04
N LYS A 182 21.98 8.52 -23.18
CA LYS A 182 22.62 9.27 -24.26
C LYS A 182 21.88 10.59 -24.59
N PRO A 183 21.68 11.46 -23.57
CA PRO A 183 20.99 12.72 -23.78
C PRO A 183 21.77 13.61 -24.76
N ASN A 184 21.04 14.44 -25.53
CA ASN A 184 21.67 15.46 -26.37
C ASN A 184 22.19 16.62 -25.49
N ILE A 185 23.40 16.46 -24.94
CA ILE A 185 24.03 17.44 -24.05
C ILE A 185 24.11 18.84 -24.66
N PRO A 186 24.51 19.02 -25.94
CA PRO A 186 24.47 20.35 -26.57
C PRO A 186 23.10 21.02 -26.52
N ASN A 187 22.02 20.28 -26.80
CA ASN A 187 20.66 20.81 -26.71
C ASN A 187 20.29 21.15 -25.26
N LEU A 188 20.62 20.29 -24.29
CA LEU A 188 20.36 20.56 -22.88
C LEU A 188 21.15 21.78 -22.38
N ARG A 189 22.40 21.95 -22.83
CA ARG A 189 23.25 23.11 -22.51
C ARG A 189 22.69 24.40 -23.10
N ALA A 190 22.08 24.34 -24.29
CA ALA A 190 21.41 25.49 -24.90
C ALA A 190 20.21 25.97 -24.06
N LYS A 191 19.44 25.04 -23.50
CA LYS A 191 18.30 25.34 -22.62
C LYS A 191 18.72 25.82 -21.24
N LEU A 192 19.77 25.22 -20.68
CA LEU A 192 20.19 25.45 -19.31
C LEU A 192 21.53 26.20 -19.28
N GLN A 193 21.45 27.53 -19.12
CA GLN A 193 22.61 28.40 -19.15
C GLN A 193 23.37 28.47 -17.82
N LYS A 194 22.69 28.27 -16.69
CA LYS A 194 23.24 28.26 -15.33
C LYS A 194 22.91 26.94 -14.62
N PRO A 195 23.65 26.53 -13.57
CA PRO A 195 23.29 25.32 -12.83
C PRO A 195 21.94 25.48 -12.13
N LEU A 196 21.25 24.35 -11.94
CA LEU A 196 20.04 24.24 -11.15
C LEU A 196 20.39 24.23 -9.66
N ARG A 197 19.61 24.91 -8.83
CA ARG A 197 19.74 24.82 -7.37
C ARG A 197 18.39 24.60 -6.70
N PRO A 198 18.22 23.52 -5.91
CA PRO A 198 16.99 23.32 -5.15
C PRO A 198 16.90 24.31 -3.97
N ILE A 199 15.68 24.80 -3.72
CA ILE A 199 15.33 25.66 -2.58
C ILE A 199 14.07 25.08 -1.96
N TRP A 200 14.08 24.79 -0.66
CA TRP A 200 12.93 24.14 -0.01
C TRP A 200 12.01 25.15 0.65
N VAL A 201 10.72 25.05 0.33
CA VAL A 201 9.66 25.88 0.90
C VAL A 201 8.59 24.99 1.50
N THR A 202 8.20 25.30 2.73
CA THR A 202 7.12 24.64 3.48
C THR A 202 6.21 25.71 4.07
N GLN A 203 5.04 25.33 4.58
CA GLN A 203 4.16 26.30 5.26
C GLN A 203 4.77 26.95 6.52
N GLN A 204 5.90 26.43 7.04
CA GLN A 204 6.63 27.04 8.15
C GLN A 204 7.75 27.99 7.70
N SER A 205 8.02 28.06 6.39
CA SER A 205 9.06 28.91 5.84
C SER A 205 8.63 30.38 5.90
N SER A 206 9.48 31.25 6.43
CA SER A 206 9.28 32.70 6.32
C SER A 206 9.45 33.12 4.87
N LEU A 207 8.39 33.65 4.26
CA LEU A 207 8.43 34.13 2.89
C LEU A 207 8.78 35.62 2.86
N SER A 208 9.75 36.01 2.04
CA SER A 208 10.14 37.41 1.83
C SER A 208 9.02 38.17 1.11
N SER A 209 8.89 39.48 1.39
CA SER A 209 7.92 40.35 0.71
C SER A 209 8.27 40.64 -0.75
N SER A 210 9.50 40.37 -1.19
CA SER A 210 9.96 40.57 -2.56
C SER A 210 10.56 39.30 -3.16
N PRO A 211 10.40 39.07 -4.49
CA PRO A 211 11.00 37.92 -5.16
C PRO A 211 12.52 37.88 -4.99
N PRO A 212 13.09 36.74 -4.55
CA PRO A 212 14.53 36.60 -4.43
C PRO A 212 15.19 36.55 -5.80
N SER A 213 16.33 37.23 -5.96
CA SER A 213 17.13 37.18 -7.19
C SER A 213 18.36 36.29 -6.98
N PHE A 214 18.56 35.34 -7.90
CA PHE A 214 19.66 34.39 -7.86
C PHE A 214 20.50 34.48 -9.15
N PRO A 215 21.50 35.38 -9.24
CA PRO A 215 22.23 35.60 -10.47
C PRO A 215 23.09 34.39 -10.89
N GLY A 216 23.51 33.54 -9.95
CA GLY A 216 24.44 32.42 -10.20
C GLY A 216 23.79 31.07 -10.57
N PHE A 217 22.48 30.92 -10.45
CA PHE A 217 21.81 29.63 -10.66
C PHE A 217 20.32 29.81 -11.00
N HIS A 218 19.72 28.79 -11.60
CA HIS A 218 18.27 28.69 -11.75
C HIS A 218 17.66 28.06 -10.50
N SER A 219 16.74 28.76 -9.84
CA SER A 219 16.11 28.27 -8.62
C SER A 219 15.02 27.25 -8.93
N ILE A 220 15.14 26.06 -8.35
CA ILE A 220 14.10 25.04 -8.35
C ILE A 220 13.49 25.02 -6.96
N VAL A 221 12.37 25.73 -6.80
CA VAL A 221 11.66 25.84 -5.53
C VAL A 221 10.86 24.56 -5.30
N LEU A 222 11.24 23.80 -4.29
CA LEU A 222 10.64 22.53 -3.89
C LEU A 222 9.61 22.82 -2.80
N CYS A 223 8.36 23.01 -3.23
CA CYS A 223 7.25 23.43 -2.38
C CYS A 223 6.53 22.20 -1.82
N THR A 224 6.64 21.99 -0.51
CA THR A 224 5.79 21.03 0.20
C THR A 224 4.44 21.70 0.48
N ALA A 225 3.39 21.27 -0.21
CA ALA A 225 2.09 21.93 -0.20
C ALA A 225 1.45 21.94 1.20
N SER A 226 1.43 20.79 1.87
CA SER A 226 0.73 20.62 3.15
C SER A 226 1.59 21.01 4.36
N ARG A 227 0.95 21.61 5.37
CA ARG A 227 1.60 21.83 6.67
C ARG A 227 1.81 20.51 7.41
N ARG A 228 2.90 20.45 8.18
CA ARG A 228 3.19 19.30 9.05
C ARG A 228 2.25 19.30 10.26
N VAL A 229 1.50 18.21 10.44
CA VAL A 229 0.70 17.95 11.63
C VAL A 229 1.52 17.10 12.60
N ARG A 230 1.70 17.57 13.84
CA ARG A 230 2.49 16.88 14.89
C ARG A 230 1.67 15.86 15.70
N GLY A 231 0.33 15.91 15.61
CA GLY A 231 -0.63 15.05 16.32
C GLY A 231 -1.45 14.10 15.42
N ALA A 232 -2.60 13.64 15.90
CA ALA A 232 -3.56 12.87 15.09
C ALA A 232 -4.44 13.80 14.24
N GLU A 233 -4.83 13.46 13.01
CA GLU A 233 -5.64 14.35 12.13
C GLU A 233 -6.94 14.86 12.77
N GLY A 234 -7.51 14.13 13.73
CA GLY A 234 -8.68 14.60 14.50
C GLY A 234 -8.41 15.79 15.45
N SER A 235 -7.16 16.17 15.68
CA SER A 235 -6.79 17.34 16.51
C SER A 235 -6.73 18.65 15.73
N GLU A 236 -6.94 18.62 14.40
CA GLU A 236 -6.72 19.77 13.51
C GLU A 236 -8.03 20.29 12.88
N ASN A 237 -9.18 20.08 13.54
CA ASN A 237 -10.50 20.52 13.08
C ASN A 237 -10.82 20.11 11.62
N GLY A 238 -10.46 18.88 11.23
CA GLY A 238 -10.75 18.34 9.89
C GLY A 238 -9.66 18.59 8.84
N TYR A 239 -8.56 19.28 9.16
CA TYR A 239 -7.43 19.39 8.23
C TYR A 239 -6.63 18.07 8.12
N ILE A 240 -6.31 17.68 6.89
CA ILE A 240 -5.58 16.44 6.56
C ILE A 240 -4.28 16.80 5.83
N GLN A 241 -3.16 16.62 6.50
CA GLN A 241 -1.83 16.76 5.88
C GLN A 241 -1.70 15.76 4.72
N GLY A 242 -1.30 16.25 3.54
CA GLY A 242 -1.08 15.38 2.39
C GLY A 242 -2.37 14.71 1.91
N ALA A 243 -3.50 15.43 1.98
CA ALA A 243 -4.83 14.92 1.63
C ALA A 243 -4.89 14.22 0.26
N ALA A 244 -4.15 14.74 -0.74
CA ALA A 244 -4.07 14.18 -2.09
C ALA A 244 -3.00 13.09 -2.30
N ASP A 245 -2.13 12.85 -1.31
CA ASP A 245 -1.25 11.68 -1.34
C ASP A 245 -2.11 10.41 -1.25
N ASP A 246 -1.71 9.31 -1.89
CA ASP A 246 -2.53 8.11 -2.21
C ASP A 246 -4.03 8.38 -2.42
N HIS A 247 -4.35 9.35 -3.31
CA HIS A 247 -5.74 9.72 -3.62
C HIS A 247 -6.58 8.55 -4.17
N GLU A 248 -5.94 7.53 -4.74
CA GLU A 248 -6.59 6.32 -5.25
C GLU A 248 -7.41 5.60 -4.16
N ALA A 249 -7.11 5.81 -2.89
CA ALA A 249 -7.82 5.20 -1.77
C ALA A 249 -9.13 5.90 -1.37
N TRP A 250 -9.37 7.13 -1.83
CA TRP A 250 -10.53 7.94 -1.39
C TRP A 250 -11.23 8.71 -2.51
N ALA A 251 -10.55 9.04 -3.61
CA ALA A 251 -11.07 9.95 -4.62
C ALA A 251 -12.22 9.38 -5.46
N GLN A 252 -12.48 8.06 -5.39
CA GLN A 252 -13.60 7.42 -6.11
C GLN A 252 -13.62 7.75 -7.62
N GLY A 253 -12.43 7.86 -8.24
CA GLY A 253 -12.28 8.23 -9.66
C GLY A 253 -12.27 9.74 -9.94
N LEU A 254 -12.53 10.59 -8.94
CA LEU A 254 -12.36 12.04 -9.04
C LEU A 254 -10.91 12.38 -9.44
N THR A 255 -10.76 13.26 -10.42
CA THR A 255 -9.45 13.72 -10.91
C THR A 255 -9.23 15.19 -10.52
N PRO A 256 -7.98 15.67 -10.41
CA PRO A 256 -7.70 17.07 -10.05
C PRO A 256 -8.45 18.08 -10.94
N THR A 257 -8.46 17.86 -12.25
CA THR A 257 -9.16 18.73 -13.20
C THR A 257 -10.67 18.76 -12.94
N LEU A 258 -11.27 17.62 -12.61
CA LEU A 258 -12.70 17.54 -12.30
C LEU A 258 -13.03 18.26 -10.99
N PHE A 259 -12.18 18.07 -9.98
CA PHE A 259 -12.32 18.75 -8.70
C PHE A 259 -12.28 20.27 -8.90
N TRP A 260 -11.23 20.80 -9.53
CA TRP A 260 -11.09 22.24 -9.73
C TRP A 260 -12.18 22.84 -10.61
N LYS A 261 -12.66 22.12 -11.63
CA LYS A 261 -13.77 22.58 -12.48
C LYS A 261 -15.09 22.67 -11.71
N ASN A 262 -15.30 21.79 -10.73
CA ASN A 262 -16.56 21.67 -9.98
C ASN A 262 -16.35 21.95 -8.48
N LYS A 263 -15.36 22.78 -8.14
CA LYS A 263 -14.91 22.98 -6.75
C LYS A 263 -16.07 23.41 -5.86
N ASP A 264 -16.77 24.47 -6.23
CA ASP A 264 -17.84 25.03 -5.41
C ASP A 264 -19.01 24.05 -5.25
N LEU A 265 -19.35 23.31 -6.31
CA LEU A 265 -20.38 22.27 -6.27
C LEU A 265 -20.00 21.12 -5.33
N LEU A 266 -18.77 20.60 -5.43
CA LEU A 266 -18.27 19.52 -4.57
C LEU A 266 -18.14 19.98 -3.11
N MET A 267 -17.73 21.21 -2.87
CA MET A 267 -17.63 21.79 -1.53
C MET A 267 -19.00 22.13 -0.93
N GLY A 268 -20.00 22.44 -1.74
CA GLY A 268 -21.38 22.70 -1.29
C GLY A 268 -22.24 21.44 -1.12
N THR A 269 -21.75 20.27 -1.52
CA THR A 269 -22.48 19.00 -1.44
C THR A 269 -22.23 18.32 -0.09
N SER A 270 -23.27 17.68 0.46
CA SER A 270 -23.17 16.93 1.71
C SER A 270 -22.20 15.75 1.59
N GLU A 271 -21.64 15.27 2.71
CA GLU A 271 -20.74 14.10 2.68
C GLU A 271 -21.43 12.83 2.17
N GLU A 272 -22.74 12.70 2.40
CA GLU A 272 -23.55 11.56 1.98
C GLU A 272 -23.80 11.56 0.46
N ASP A 273 -23.99 12.75 -0.13
CA ASP A 273 -24.28 12.91 -1.56
C ASP A 273 -23.01 13.01 -2.43
N ALA A 274 -21.85 13.27 -1.82
CA ALA A 274 -20.59 13.47 -2.53
C ALA A 274 -20.20 12.29 -3.45
N PRO A 275 -20.34 11.00 -3.05
CA PRO A 275 -20.06 9.86 -3.93
C PRO A 275 -20.92 9.86 -5.20
N SER A 276 -22.23 10.07 -5.08
CA SER A 276 -23.17 10.09 -6.21
C SER A 276 -22.90 11.28 -7.13
N LEU A 277 -22.54 12.44 -6.57
CA LEU A 277 -22.09 13.58 -7.37
C LEU A 277 -20.80 13.25 -8.14
N ILE A 278 -19.81 12.63 -7.51
CA ILE A 278 -18.55 12.26 -8.17
C ILE A 278 -18.82 11.30 -9.33
N GLU A 279 -19.65 10.28 -9.12
CA GLU A 279 -20.04 9.32 -10.18
C GLU A 279 -20.70 10.03 -11.37
N ARG A 280 -21.62 10.96 -11.11
CA ARG A 280 -22.26 11.78 -12.14
C ARG A 280 -21.26 12.67 -12.88
N LEU A 281 -20.35 13.34 -12.17
CA LEU A 281 -19.33 14.19 -12.81
C LEU A 281 -18.37 13.37 -13.70
N ILE A 282 -18.10 12.12 -13.32
CA ILE A 282 -17.26 11.22 -14.13
C ILE A 282 -18.00 10.83 -15.41
N SER A 283 -19.29 10.46 -15.33
CA SER A 283 -20.07 10.08 -16.51
C SER A 283 -20.32 11.26 -17.46
N GLU A 284 -20.50 12.48 -16.95
CA GLU A 284 -20.60 13.69 -17.76
C GLU A 284 -19.28 14.07 -18.46
N LYS A 285 -18.12 13.62 -17.93
CA LYS A 285 -16.80 13.87 -18.51
C LYS A 285 -16.52 13.02 -19.75
N ASP A 286 -17.18 11.88 -19.90
CA ASP A 286 -17.04 10.97 -21.04
C ASP A 286 -17.49 11.58 -22.38
N GLY A 287 -17.78 12.89 -22.44
CA GLY A 287 -17.94 13.66 -23.69
C GLY A 287 -16.68 14.40 -24.18
N SER A 288 -15.56 14.44 -23.42
CA SER A 288 -14.35 15.17 -23.86
C SER A 288 -13.49 14.34 -24.82
N SER A 289 -13.03 14.95 -25.91
CA SER A 289 -12.10 14.33 -26.87
C SER A 289 -10.82 13.84 -26.20
N ALA A 290 -10.32 12.68 -26.62
CA ALA A 290 -9.09 12.12 -26.09
C ALA A 290 -7.90 13.05 -26.37
N VAL A 291 -7.05 13.26 -25.36
CA VAL A 291 -5.79 13.99 -25.54
C VAL A 291 -4.82 13.13 -26.35
N MET A 292 -4.26 13.70 -27.41
CA MET A 292 -3.22 13.06 -28.22
C MET A 292 -1.85 13.57 -27.81
N THR A 293 -0.90 12.66 -27.61
CA THR A 293 0.49 13.01 -27.31
C THR A 293 1.40 12.55 -28.43
N LEU A 294 2.06 13.50 -29.11
CA LEU A 294 3.17 13.21 -30.02
C LEU A 294 4.38 12.74 -29.21
N ILE A 295 4.98 11.63 -29.61
CA ILE A 295 6.17 11.08 -28.98
C ILE A 295 7.43 11.65 -29.63
N LYS A 296 8.02 12.67 -29.02
CA LYS A 296 9.30 13.26 -29.44
C LYS A 296 10.45 12.30 -29.14
N PRO A 297 11.53 12.27 -29.95
CA PRO A 297 11.82 13.13 -31.10
C PRO A 297 11.13 12.73 -32.41
N THR A 298 10.23 11.74 -32.42
CA THR A 298 9.49 11.41 -33.64
C THR A 298 8.56 12.56 -34.04
N SER A 299 8.23 12.62 -35.33
CA SER A 299 7.25 13.56 -35.90
C SER A 299 5.88 12.93 -36.17
N GLN A 300 5.77 11.61 -36.03
CA GLN A 300 4.65 10.83 -36.59
C GLN A 300 4.04 9.77 -35.67
N LEU A 301 4.61 9.51 -34.48
CA LEU A 301 4.06 8.53 -33.54
C LEU A 301 3.28 9.21 -32.42
N TYR A 302 2.00 8.85 -32.30
CA TYR A 302 1.09 9.44 -31.33
C TYR A 302 0.49 8.38 -30.41
N ILE A 303 0.28 8.75 -29.16
CA ILE A 303 -0.44 7.95 -28.16
C ILE A 303 -1.70 8.68 -27.72
N SER A 304 -2.82 7.97 -27.65
CA SER A 304 -4.08 8.50 -27.12
C SER A 304 -4.91 7.46 -26.37
N SER A 305 -6.00 7.91 -25.74
CA SER A 305 -7.04 7.03 -25.24
C SER A 305 -7.80 6.43 -26.42
N SER A 306 -8.40 5.26 -26.26
CA SER A 306 -9.35 4.72 -27.25
C SER A 306 -10.78 5.22 -27.04
N GLN A 307 -11.07 5.85 -25.89
CA GLN A 307 -12.37 6.46 -25.59
C GLN A 307 -12.41 7.87 -26.18
N ASN A 308 -13.45 8.20 -26.97
CA ASN A 308 -13.61 9.48 -27.66
C ASN A 308 -12.38 9.92 -28.44
N VAL A 309 -11.73 8.96 -29.10
CA VAL A 309 -10.53 9.23 -29.89
C VAL A 309 -10.93 9.87 -31.21
N ASP A 310 -10.36 11.03 -31.51
CA ASP A 310 -10.40 11.60 -32.85
C ASP A 310 -9.37 10.86 -33.71
N LEU A 311 -9.83 10.25 -34.80
CA LEU A 311 -8.98 9.50 -35.72
C LEU A 311 -8.55 10.35 -36.92
N GLY A 312 -9.02 11.59 -37.02
CA GLY A 312 -8.71 12.50 -38.12
C GLY A 312 -7.20 12.73 -38.26
N GLY A 313 -6.70 12.65 -39.50
CA GLY A 313 -5.29 12.91 -39.81
C GLY A 313 -4.33 11.73 -39.59
N PHE A 314 -4.83 10.55 -39.21
CA PHE A 314 -4.04 9.34 -39.03
C PHE A 314 -4.26 8.31 -40.13
N ASN A 315 -3.20 7.98 -40.87
CA ASN A 315 -3.27 6.94 -41.91
C ASN A 315 -3.15 5.54 -41.31
N VAL A 316 -2.50 5.41 -40.15
CA VAL A 316 -2.26 4.14 -39.46
C VAL A 316 -2.80 4.21 -38.04
N VAL A 317 -3.67 3.28 -37.66
CA VAL A 317 -4.22 3.18 -36.31
C VAL A 317 -3.96 1.79 -35.74
N ILE A 318 -3.41 1.73 -34.54
CA ILE A 318 -3.16 0.51 -33.78
C ILE A 318 -3.92 0.59 -32.46
N SER A 319 -4.91 -0.27 -32.26
CA SER A 319 -5.73 -0.30 -31.04
C SER A 319 -5.34 -1.49 -30.15
N CYS A 320 -5.13 -1.23 -28.87
CA CYS A 320 -4.88 -2.24 -27.83
C CYS A 320 -6.10 -2.30 -26.91
N THR A 321 -7.18 -2.89 -27.39
CA THR A 321 -8.53 -2.85 -26.78
C THR A 321 -9.19 -4.23 -26.77
N PRO A 322 -10.17 -4.48 -25.89
CA PRO A 322 -10.92 -5.75 -25.88
C PRO A 322 -11.66 -5.97 -27.21
N GLU A 323 -12.32 -4.92 -27.69
CA GLU A 323 -13.09 -4.88 -28.93
C GLU A 323 -12.46 -3.92 -29.95
N PRO A 324 -12.62 -4.15 -31.26
CA PRO A 324 -12.08 -3.26 -32.28
C PRO A 324 -12.80 -1.90 -32.28
N LEU A 325 -12.12 -0.87 -32.79
CA LEU A 325 -12.74 0.42 -33.10
C LEU A 325 -13.82 0.24 -34.19
N SER A 326 -14.83 1.12 -34.17
CA SER A 326 -15.94 1.09 -35.12
C SER A 326 -15.45 1.19 -36.57
N PRO A 327 -15.87 0.28 -37.47
CA PRO A 327 -15.55 0.36 -38.89
C PRO A 327 -15.99 1.67 -39.54
N THR A 328 -17.09 2.26 -39.08
CA THR A 328 -17.60 3.54 -39.58
C THR A 328 -16.64 4.67 -39.22
N SER A 329 -16.22 4.78 -37.95
CA SER A 329 -15.27 5.80 -37.51
C SER A 329 -13.92 5.72 -38.22
N LEU A 330 -13.43 4.50 -38.50
CA LEU A 330 -12.20 4.28 -39.27
C LEU A 330 -12.34 4.77 -40.73
N LYS A 331 -13.50 4.52 -41.37
CA LYS A 331 -13.78 4.97 -42.74
C LYS A 331 -13.94 6.49 -42.82
N ASP A 332 -14.71 7.08 -41.90
CA ASP A 332 -14.98 8.52 -41.86
C ASP A 332 -13.68 9.32 -41.67
N ALA A 333 -12.76 8.80 -40.88
CA ALA A 333 -11.43 9.39 -40.66
C ALA A 333 -10.41 9.06 -41.76
N ASN A 334 -10.79 8.32 -42.80
CA ASN A 334 -9.91 7.89 -43.90
C ASN A 334 -8.66 7.13 -43.44
N VAL A 335 -8.82 6.24 -42.45
CA VAL A 335 -7.73 5.38 -41.96
C VAL A 335 -7.44 4.29 -42.99
N GLN A 336 -6.21 4.24 -43.50
CA GLN A 336 -5.80 3.30 -44.56
C GLN A 336 -5.36 1.94 -44.00
N HIS A 337 -4.71 1.96 -42.85
CA HIS A 337 -4.15 0.76 -42.22
C HIS A 337 -4.58 0.68 -40.75
N TYR A 338 -5.30 -0.38 -40.40
CA TYR A 338 -5.78 -0.61 -39.04
C TYR A 338 -5.30 -1.96 -38.51
N LEU A 339 -4.74 -1.96 -37.30
CA LEU A 339 -4.38 -3.16 -36.56
C LEU A 339 -5.07 -3.20 -35.20
N HIS A 340 -5.96 -4.16 -35.01
CA HIS A 340 -6.54 -4.47 -33.71
C HIS A 340 -5.70 -5.51 -32.98
N LEU A 341 -5.01 -5.08 -31.91
CA LEU A 341 -4.38 -5.94 -30.93
C LEU A 341 -5.41 -6.23 -29.83
N LYS A 342 -6.00 -7.43 -29.88
CA LYS A 342 -7.04 -7.86 -28.94
C LYS A 342 -6.43 -8.04 -27.55
N CYS A 343 -6.67 -7.10 -26.66
CA CYS A 343 -6.11 -7.09 -25.30
C CYS A 343 -7.17 -6.74 -24.27
N GLN A 344 -7.23 -7.49 -23.18
CA GLN A 344 -8.06 -7.15 -22.03
C GLN A 344 -7.50 -5.90 -21.29
N THR A 345 -8.19 -5.45 -20.24
CA THR A 345 -7.71 -4.35 -19.40
C THR A 345 -6.78 -4.83 -18.28
N GLY A 346 -5.92 -3.93 -17.80
CA GLY A 346 -5.06 -4.20 -16.65
C GLY A 346 -4.03 -5.32 -16.89
N LYS A 347 -3.74 -6.11 -15.85
CA LYS A 347 -2.67 -7.13 -15.87
C LYS A 347 -2.89 -8.22 -16.92
N LEU A 348 -4.15 -8.60 -17.17
CA LEU A 348 -4.49 -9.58 -18.21
C LEU A 348 -4.17 -9.03 -19.60
N GLY A 349 -4.49 -7.75 -19.83
CA GLY A 349 -4.08 -7.01 -21.03
C GLY A 349 -2.58 -7.02 -21.28
N SER A 350 -1.77 -6.82 -20.23
CA SER A 350 -0.31 -6.89 -20.36
C SER A 350 0.17 -8.26 -20.81
N ARG A 351 -0.49 -9.35 -20.39
CA ARG A 351 -0.18 -10.71 -20.83
C ARG A 351 -0.58 -10.91 -22.29
N ASP A 352 -1.79 -10.50 -22.66
CA ASP A 352 -2.30 -10.62 -24.03
C ASP A 352 -1.41 -9.83 -25.00
N LEU A 353 -0.96 -8.64 -24.59
CA LEU A 353 -0.07 -7.80 -25.40
C LEU A 353 1.19 -8.57 -25.83
N ARG A 354 1.75 -9.45 -24.99
CA ARG A 354 2.91 -10.26 -25.34
C ARG A 354 2.69 -11.12 -26.58
N SER A 355 1.53 -11.77 -26.69
CA SER A 355 1.20 -12.60 -27.85
C SER A 355 0.74 -11.80 -29.06
N GLN A 356 0.25 -10.57 -28.84
CA GLN A 356 -0.24 -9.70 -29.90
C GLN A 356 0.87 -8.86 -30.58
N LEU A 357 1.91 -8.42 -29.84
CA LEU A 357 2.98 -7.56 -30.37
C LEU A 357 3.70 -8.12 -31.62
N PRO A 358 3.97 -9.43 -31.78
CA PRO A 358 4.56 -9.97 -33.00
C PRO A 358 3.78 -9.63 -34.29
N ARG A 359 2.48 -9.37 -34.20
CA ARG A 359 1.64 -8.97 -35.35
C ARG A 359 2.03 -7.62 -35.94
N LEU A 360 2.72 -6.76 -35.17
CA LEU A 360 3.30 -5.51 -35.68
C LEU A 360 4.26 -5.78 -36.84
N LEU A 361 5.01 -6.88 -36.79
CA LEU A 361 5.99 -7.24 -37.81
C LEU A 361 5.31 -7.46 -39.15
N THR A 362 4.32 -8.36 -39.20
CA THR A 362 3.55 -8.64 -40.42
C THR A 362 2.77 -7.41 -40.90
N PHE A 363 2.24 -6.62 -39.97
CA PHE A 363 1.47 -5.43 -40.30
C PHE A 363 2.31 -4.40 -41.05
N PHE A 364 3.46 -3.99 -40.53
CA PHE A 364 4.30 -2.99 -41.18
C PHE A 364 4.97 -3.48 -42.46
N THR A 365 5.25 -4.79 -42.60
CA THR A 365 5.78 -5.34 -43.87
C THR A 365 4.79 -5.24 -45.04
N SER A 366 3.50 -5.08 -44.77
CA SER A 366 2.46 -4.98 -45.80
C SER A 366 2.34 -3.58 -46.42
N PHE A 367 3.08 -2.59 -45.91
CA PHE A 367 2.87 -1.20 -46.31
C PHE A 367 3.57 -0.86 -47.64
N PRO A 368 2.84 -0.32 -48.64
CA PRO A 368 3.43 0.01 -49.93
C PRO A 368 4.38 1.24 -49.84
N ALA A 369 4.03 2.22 -49.01
CA ALA A 369 4.77 3.46 -48.79
C ALA A 369 5.01 3.72 -47.29
N HIS A 370 5.81 4.74 -46.97
CA HIS A 370 5.99 5.20 -45.59
C HIS A 370 4.74 6.01 -45.19
N PRO A 371 3.93 5.55 -44.23
CA PRO A 371 2.77 6.29 -43.76
C PRO A 371 3.20 7.48 -42.90
N ASN A 372 2.44 8.57 -42.97
CA ASN A 372 2.82 9.85 -42.36
C ASN A 372 2.49 9.97 -40.87
N ASN A 373 1.40 9.36 -40.39
CA ASN A 373 0.95 9.51 -39.00
C ASN A 373 0.42 8.18 -38.44
N ILE A 374 1.00 7.74 -37.32
CA ILE A 374 0.69 6.50 -36.63
C ILE A 374 0.08 6.83 -35.26
N LEU A 375 -1.14 6.37 -35.03
CA LEU A 375 -1.80 6.44 -33.74
C LEU A 375 -1.80 5.09 -33.04
N VAL A 376 -1.35 5.07 -31.78
CA VAL A 376 -1.48 3.91 -30.90
C VAL A 376 -2.41 4.26 -29.73
N CYS A 377 -3.49 3.51 -29.57
CA CYS A 377 -4.48 3.79 -28.53
C CYS A 377 -4.79 2.58 -27.65
N CYS A 378 -5.14 2.86 -26.39
CA CYS A 378 -5.71 1.91 -25.44
C CYS A 378 -6.65 2.66 -24.48
N PRO A 379 -7.51 1.99 -23.68
CA PRO A 379 -8.54 2.67 -22.90
C PRO A 379 -8.03 3.76 -21.94
N THR A 380 -6.81 3.61 -21.39
CA THR A 380 -6.24 4.57 -20.43
C THR A 380 -5.22 5.51 -21.02
N SER A 381 -4.79 5.30 -22.28
CA SER A 381 -3.62 5.91 -22.94
C SER A 381 -2.26 5.73 -22.22
N LYS A 382 -2.20 5.08 -21.05
CA LYS A 382 -1.04 5.12 -20.14
C LYS A 382 -0.30 3.80 -19.99
N ASP A 383 -0.84 2.70 -20.51
CA ASP A 383 -0.29 1.36 -20.28
C ASP A 383 0.00 0.59 -21.58
N LEU A 384 -1.00 -0.09 -22.15
CA LEU A 384 -0.79 -0.98 -23.30
C LEU A 384 -0.35 -0.22 -24.56
N SER A 385 -0.96 0.93 -24.84
CA SER A 385 -0.55 1.79 -25.96
C SER A 385 0.89 2.26 -25.81
N VAL A 386 1.33 2.54 -24.58
CA VAL A 386 2.72 2.91 -24.27
C VAL A 386 3.67 1.74 -24.51
N GLY A 387 3.28 0.52 -24.15
CA GLY A 387 4.04 -0.69 -24.46
C GLY A 387 4.18 -0.94 -25.96
N THR A 388 3.09 -0.79 -26.72
CA THR A 388 3.07 -0.95 -28.18
C THR A 388 3.89 0.13 -28.88
N ALA A 389 3.74 1.39 -28.49
CA ALA A 389 4.56 2.49 -29.01
C ALA A 389 6.05 2.27 -28.69
N LEU A 390 6.38 1.78 -27.48
CA LEU A 390 7.75 1.43 -27.13
C LEU A 390 8.32 0.34 -28.05
N ALA A 391 7.54 -0.70 -28.35
CA ALA A 391 7.95 -1.74 -29.29
C ALA A 391 8.21 -1.16 -30.70
N ILE A 392 7.35 -0.26 -31.18
CA ILE A 392 7.53 0.44 -32.47
C ILE A 392 8.82 1.25 -32.46
N LEU A 393 9.06 2.06 -31.43
CA LEU A 393 10.30 2.83 -31.29
C LEU A 393 11.53 1.92 -31.28
N CYS A 394 11.46 0.79 -30.58
CA CYS A 394 12.59 -0.13 -30.51
C CYS A 394 12.83 -0.90 -31.81
N LEU A 395 11.82 -1.09 -32.65
CA LEU A 395 11.95 -1.89 -33.86
C LEU A 395 12.24 -1.04 -35.10
N TYR A 396 11.80 0.22 -35.13
CA TYR A 396 11.74 1.00 -36.37
C TYR A 396 12.27 2.44 -36.24
N ALA A 397 12.58 2.94 -35.04
CA ALA A 397 13.10 4.30 -34.87
C ALA A 397 14.63 4.35 -34.86
N ASP A 398 15.21 5.23 -35.66
CA ASP A 398 16.62 5.61 -35.54
C ASP A 398 16.86 6.56 -34.34
N ASP A 399 18.11 6.93 -34.08
CA ASP A 399 18.46 7.78 -32.94
C ASP A 399 18.03 9.25 -33.11
N ALA A 400 17.67 9.67 -34.32
CA ALA A 400 17.09 11.00 -34.60
C ALA A 400 15.55 11.01 -34.43
N GLY A 401 14.93 9.85 -34.26
CA GLY A 401 13.47 9.72 -34.12
C GLY A 401 12.74 9.48 -35.44
N GLN A 402 13.46 9.26 -36.53
CA GLN A 402 12.84 8.91 -37.81
C GLN A 402 12.42 7.45 -37.80
N LEU A 403 11.18 7.17 -38.23
CA LEU A 403 10.70 5.79 -38.34
C LEU A 403 10.88 5.28 -39.77
N ASP A 404 11.64 4.20 -39.90
CA ASP A 404 11.70 3.41 -41.12
C ASP A 404 10.96 2.09 -40.89
N LEU A 405 9.67 2.07 -41.23
CA LEU A 405 8.81 0.89 -41.05
C LEU A 405 9.17 -0.28 -41.99
N LYS A 406 10.00 -0.04 -43.02
CA LYS A 406 10.48 -1.10 -43.93
C LYS A 406 11.75 -1.75 -43.39
N LYS A 407 12.58 -1.00 -42.67
CA LYS A 407 13.83 -1.48 -42.10
C LYS A 407 13.69 -1.77 -40.61
N ARG A 408 13.50 -3.04 -40.28
CA ARG A 408 13.53 -3.50 -38.89
C ARG A 408 14.96 -3.44 -38.34
N MET A 409 15.10 -2.94 -37.12
CA MET A 409 16.34 -3.04 -36.38
C MET A 409 16.66 -4.50 -36.00
N GLU A 410 17.90 -4.89 -36.19
CA GLU A 410 18.38 -6.24 -35.86
C GLU A 410 18.24 -6.54 -34.36
N ALA A 411 17.88 -7.78 -34.04
CA ALA A 411 17.67 -8.20 -32.66
C ALA A 411 18.91 -7.96 -31.78
N LYS A 412 20.13 -8.12 -32.34
CA LYS A 412 21.40 -7.88 -31.64
C LYS A 412 21.55 -6.44 -31.13
N GLY A 413 20.90 -5.47 -31.78
CA GLY A 413 20.92 -4.06 -31.36
C GLY A 413 19.99 -3.74 -30.19
N ILE A 414 19.01 -4.61 -29.89
CA ILE A 414 17.97 -4.32 -28.91
C ILE A 414 18.33 -4.95 -27.55
N ASN A 415 18.90 -4.19 -26.64
CA ASN A 415 19.16 -4.64 -25.27
C ASN A 415 18.33 -3.86 -24.24
N LYS A 416 18.39 -4.25 -22.95
CA LYS A 416 17.64 -3.58 -21.87
C LYS A 416 17.99 -2.10 -21.70
N ALA A 417 19.22 -1.69 -22.01
CA ALA A 417 19.62 -0.29 -21.95
C ALA A 417 18.97 0.51 -23.07
N PHE A 418 18.99 -0.02 -24.29
CA PHE A 418 18.33 0.57 -25.46
C PHE A 418 16.82 0.69 -25.28
N ILE A 419 16.14 -0.34 -24.76
CA ILE A 419 14.69 -0.27 -24.49
C ILE A 419 14.39 0.83 -23.45
N LYS A 420 15.23 0.97 -22.41
CA LYS A 420 15.07 2.08 -21.44
C LYS A 420 15.28 3.44 -22.09
N GLN A 421 16.28 3.57 -22.97
CA GLN A 421 16.53 4.79 -23.73
C GLN A 421 15.29 5.18 -24.55
N ARG A 422 14.69 4.26 -25.31
CA ARG A 422 13.48 4.53 -26.09
C ARG A 422 12.24 4.82 -25.23
N LEU A 423 12.13 4.19 -24.06
CA LEU A 423 11.07 4.53 -23.10
C LEU A 423 11.24 5.93 -22.51
N SER A 424 12.47 6.42 -22.38
CA SER A 424 12.71 7.78 -21.90
C SER A 424 12.13 8.84 -22.86
N TRP A 425 12.07 8.56 -24.16
CA TRP A 425 11.46 9.43 -25.16
C TRP A 425 9.95 9.61 -24.93
N ILE A 426 9.25 8.52 -24.62
CA ILE A 426 7.81 8.54 -24.33
C ILE A 426 7.55 9.34 -23.03
N THR A 427 8.26 9.00 -21.96
CA THR A 427 8.04 9.63 -20.64
C THR A 427 8.50 11.09 -20.57
N THR A 428 9.46 11.51 -21.41
CA THR A 428 9.85 12.92 -21.55
C THR A 428 8.84 13.71 -22.40
N SER A 429 8.19 13.05 -23.37
CA SER A 429 7.12 13.68 -24.15
C SER A 429 5.87 13.94 -23.33
N ASN A 430 5.54 13.02 -22.41
CA ASN A 430 4.49 13.20 -21.41
C ASN A 430 4.75 12.30 -20.20
N PRO A 431 5.01 12.87 -19.00
CA PRO A 431 5.33 12.11 -17.79
C PRO A 431 4.23 11.15 -17.31
N ALA A 432 2.98 11.37 -17.73
CA ALA A 432 1.87 10.48 -17.41
C ALA A 432 1.93 9.15 -18.19
N LEU A 433 2.69 9.10 -19.30
CA LEU A 433 2.84 7.92 -20.16
C LEU A 433 3.91 6.98 -19.62
N ASN A 434 3.56 6.20 -18.59
CA ASN A 434 4.48 5.27 -17.94
C ASN A 434 3.84 3.88 -17.83
N PRO A 435 4.32 2.89 -18.61
CA PRO A 435 3.67 1.59 -18.67
C PRO A 435 3.86 0.82 -17.37
N SER A 436 2.90 -0.04 -17.05
CA SER A 436 2.97 -0.92 -15.89
C SER A 436 4.18 -1.85 -15.98
N ARG A 437 4.62 -2.38 -14.82
CA ARG A 437 5.72 -3.36 -14.78
C ARG A 437 5.38 -4.60 -15.61
N ALA A 438 4.13 -5.03 -15.61
CA ALA A 438 3.65 -6.18 -16.38
C ALA A 438 3.74 -5.91 -17.89
N THR A 439 3.29 -4.75 -18.35
CA THR A 439 3.38 -4.34 -19.76
C THR A 439 4.83 -4.28 -20.22
N LEU A 440 5.72 -3.66 -19.43
CA LEU A 440 7.15 -3.62 -19.76
C LEU A 440 7.78 -5.02 -19.83
N GLN A 441 7.42 -5.92 -18.91
CA GLN A 441 7.90 -7.30 -18.94
C GLN A 441 7.49 -8.01 -20.22
N SER A 442 6.26 -7.78 -20.70
CA SER A 442 5.78 -8.35 -21.96
C SER A 442 6.49 -7.76 -23.18
N VAL A 443 6.73 -6.45 -23.22
CA VAL A 443 7.52 -5.82 -24.29
C VAL A 443 8.95 -6.36 -24.30
N ASN A 444 9.59 -6.45 -23.13
CA ASN A 444 10.94 -7.02 -23.01
C ASN A 444 11.00 -8.47 -23.46
N ALA A 445 10.00 -9.29 -23.13
CA ALA A 445 9.94 -10.68 -23.58
C ALA A 445 9.98 -10.74 -25.11
N VAL A 446 9.11 -10.00 -25.80
CA VAL A 446 9.04 -10.01 -27.27
C VAL A 446 10.31 -9.46 -27.93
N LEU A 447 10.82 -8.33 -27.42
CA LEU A 447 11.97 -7.67 -28.04
C LEU A 447 13.28 -8.44 -27.80
N LEU A 448 13.46 -9.02 -26.61
CA LEU A 448 14.69 -9.73 -26.25
C LEU A 448 14.67 -11.20 -26.67
N GLU A 449 13.52 -11.89 -26.67
CA GLU A 449 13.42 -13.27 -27.19
C GLU A 449 13.70 -13.35 -28.69
N SER A 450 13.50 -12.24 -29.43
CA SER A 450 13.91 -12.16 -30.84
C SER A 450 15.43 -12.31 -31.07
N GLN A 451 16.23 -12.37 -30.00
CA GLN A 451 17.67 -12.68 -30.02
C GLN A 451 18.00 -14.17 -29.93
N ASP A 452 17.03 -15.06 -29.66
CA ASP A 452 17.29 -16.49 -29.51
C ASP A 452 16.93 -17.26 -30.80
N PRO A 453 17.91 -17.76 -31.56
CA PRO A 453 17.67 -18.45 -32.84
C PRO A 453 16.90 -19.78 -32.72
N LYS A 454 16.60 -20.26 -31.50
CA LYS A 454 15.80 -21.48 -31.26
C LYS A 454 14.30 -21.25 -31.06
N ALA A 455 13.82 -20.00 -31.04
CA ALA A 455 12.42 -19.69 -30.72
C ALA A 455 11.49 -19.48 -31.95
N ALA A 456 11.95 -19.81 -33.16
CA ALA A 456 11.05 -19.90 -34.31
C ALA A 456 10.17 -21.16 -34.18
N LEU A 457 8.86 -20.95 -34.04
CA LEU A 457 7.80 -21.95 -33.84
C LEU A 457 7.94 -23.23 -34.69
N PRO A 458 7.35 -24.33 -34.19
CA PRO A 458 6.18 -24.84 -34.92
C PRO A 458 4.97 -25.03 -34.00
N THR A 459 3.87 -24.40 -34.42
CA THR A 459 2.50 -24.82 -34.07
C THR A 459 2.31 -26.30 -34.43
N LYS A 460 1.86 -27.13 -33.48
CA LYS A 460 1.35 -28.48 -33.79
C LYS A 460 -0.09 -28.66 -33.30
N HIS A 461 -0.88 -29.18 -34.23
CA HIS A 461 -2.25 -29.63 -34.12
C HIS A 461 -2.45 -30.68 -33.02
N SER A 462 -3.65 -30.67 -32.48
CA SER A 462 -4.27 -31.70 -31.63
C SER A 462 -4.45 -33.03 -32.38
N SER A 463 -3.88 -34.10 -31.85
CA SER A 463 -4.44 -35.46 -31.97
C SER A 463 -3.84 -36.38 -30.90
N GLU A 464 -4.71 -37.09 -30.20
CA GLU A 464 -4.45 -38.06 -29.14
C GLU A 464 -3.64 -39.28 -29.63
N ASN A 465 -2.72 -39.77 -28.78
CA ASN A 465 -2.62 -41.16 -28.32
C ASN A 465 -1.32 -41.41 -27.55
N THR A 466 -1.47 -41.89 -26.31
CA THR A 466 -0.47 -42.49 -25.39
C THR A 466 -0.07 -43.92 -25.87
N PRO A 467 0.86 -44.70 -25.23
CA PRO A 467 1.63 -44.47 -23.98
C PRO A 467 3.12 -44.90 -23.99
N GLY A 468 3.86 -44.50 -22.94
CA GLY A 468 5.11 -45.16 -22.52
C GLY A 468 6.05 -44.29 -21.67
N LEU A 469 6.04 -44.50 -20.35
CA LEU A 469 7.06 -44.05 -19.37
C LEU A 469 8.38 -44.82 -19.60
N PRO A 470 9.60 -44.35 -19.18
CA PRO A 470 9.97 -44.24 -17.76
C PRO A 470 10.86 -43.03 -17.33
N THR A 471 10.59 -42.57 -16.11
CA THR A 471 11.49 -42.23 -14.98
C THR A 471 12.72 -41.29 -15.14
N SER A 472 12.64 -40.15 -14.43
CA SER A 472 13.62 -39.50 -13.51
C SER A 472 15.03 -39.08 -13.97
N LEU A 473 15.39 -37.81 -13.66
CA LEU A 473 16.55 -37.29 -12.88
C LEU A 473 16.69 -35.76 -13.13
N PRO A 474 17.46 -34.96 -12.35
CA PRO A 474 17.42 -34.69 -10.91
C PRO A 474 17.24 -33.18 -10.59
N ILE A 475 16.71 -32.84 -9.41
CA ILE A 475 16.65 -31.46 -8.89
C ILE A 475 17.86 -31.21 -7.97
N ARG A 476 18.53 -30.09 -8.22
CA ARG A 476 19.71 -29.56 -7.54
C ARG A 476 19.34 -29.03 -6.15
N GLN A 477 19.93 -29.61 -5.11
CA GLN A 477 19.82 -29.19 -3.71
C GLN A 477 20.65 -27.92 -3.44
N THR A 478 20.09 -27.01 -2.63
CA THR A 478 20.79 -25.85 -2.04
C THR A 478 21.10 -26.13 -0.57
N LYS A 479 22.37 -25.89 -0.20
CA LYS A 479 22.99 -26.01 1.12
C LYS A 479 22.31 -25.20 2.24
N PRO A 480 22.48 -25.66 3.49
CA PRO A 480 22.70 -24.79 4.66
C PRO A 480 24.12 -24.98 5.25
N ASP A 481 24.80 -23.86 5.52
CA ASP A 481 25.92 -23.70 6.48
C ASP A 481 25.32 -22.94 7.70
N ALA A 482 25.68 -23.08 8.99
CA ALA A 482 26.71 -23.81 9.71
C ALA A 482 26.26 -23.96 11.20
N GLN A 483 26.67 -25.07 11.85
CA GLN A 483 26.82 -25.20 13.31
C GLN A 483 28.31 -25.00 13.65
N GLU A 484 28.69 -24.42 14.78
CA GLU A 484 29.04 -25.09 16.05
C GLU A 484 29.61 -24.03 17.05
N PRO A 485 29.91 -24.31 18.35
CA PRO A 485 29.97 -25.64 18.99
C PRO A 485 29.24 -25.78 20.35
N GLU A 486 28.99 -27.04 20.66
CA GLU A 486 28.69 -27.56 22.01
C GLU A 486 29.97 -27.69 22.85
N THR A 487 29.86 -27.42 24.14
CA THR A 487 30.76 -27.98 25.16
C THR A 487 29.96 -28.89 26.09
N LYS A 488 30.37 -30.16 26.11
CA LYS A 488 29.94 -31.22 27.02
C LYS A 488 30.30 -30.85 28.47
N ASN A 489 29.44 -31.27 29.41
CA ASN A 489 29.90 -31.80 30.69
C ASN A 489 28.93 -32.84 31.22
N GLU A 490 29.52 -33.77 31.95
CA GLU A 490 29.12 -35.13 32.27
C GLU A 490 28.64 -35.23 33.73
N HIS A 491 27.87 -36.28 34.03
CA HIS A 491 27.50 -36.84 35.36
C HIS A 491 26.57 -36.00 36.26
N ASP A 492 25.38 -36.54 36.60
CA ASP A 492 25.23 -37.33 37.83
C ASP A 492 23.87 -38.06 37.96
N HIS A 493 23.89 -39.10 38.79
CA HIS A 493 22.85 -40.10 39.06
C HIS A 493 21.40 -39.59 39.24
N LYS A 494 20.44 -40.29 38.63
CA LYS A 494 19.01 -40.26 39.04
C LYS A 494 18.63 -41.57 39.70
N ASP A 495 18.42 -41.52 41.01
CA ASP A 495 17.56 -42.48 41.72
C ASP A 495 16.13 -42.38 41.16
N GLU A 496 15.58 -43.52 40.76
CA GLU A 496 14.18 -43.68 40.39
C GLU A 496 13.30 -43.55 41.65
N VAL A 497 12.43 -42.53 41.66
CA VAL A 497 11.28 -42.44 42.56
C VAL A 497 10.00 -42.52 41.71
N PRO A 498 8.95 -43.22 42.15
CA PRO A 498 7.89 -43.71 41.27
C PRO A 498 7.07 -42.57 40.65
N LYS A 499 6.83 -42.65 39.33
CA LYS A 499 5.87 -41.80 38.61
C LYS A 499 4.46 -41.99 39.18
N GLN A 500 4.07 -41.16 40.15
CA GLN A 500 2.66 -40.90 40.42
C GLN A 500 2.06 -40.23 39.18
N LYS A 501 0.98 -40.82 38.63
CA LYS A 501 0.18 -40.22 37.54
C LYS A 501 -0.23 -38.80 37.95
N LEU A 502 0.33 -37.78 37.29
CA LEU A 502 -0.13 -36.41 37.48
C LEU A 502 -1.61 -36.29 37.04
N PRO A 503 -2.42 -35.49 37.74
CA PRO A 503 -3.77 -35.14 37.29
C PRO A 503 -3.70 -34.40 35.95
N ASN A 504 -4.76 -34.48 35.14
CA ASN A 504 -4.93 -33.70 33.92
C ASN A 504 -4.94 -32.19 34.25
N ILE A 505 -3.76 -31.56 34.25
CA ILE A 505 -3.53 -30.18 34.71
C ILE A 505 -4.43 -29.17 33.99
N PRO A 506 -4.61 -29.21 32.65
CA PRO A 506 -5.53 -28.31 31.95
C PRO A 506 -6.97 -28.40 32.45
N ALA A 507 -7.46 -29.61 32.74
CA ALA A 507 -8.79 -29.81 33.30
C ALA A 507 -8.93 -29.28 34.74
N ALA A 508 -7.86 -29.36 35.54
CA ALA A 508 -7.81 -28.78 36.87
C ALA A 508 -7.83 -27.25 36.82
N ILE A 509 -7.01 -26.63 35.98
CA ILE A 509 -7.00 -25.17 35.77
C ILE A 509 -8.37 -24.69 35.29
N PHE A 510 -8.97 -25.38 34.31
CA PHE A 510 -10.28 -25.02 33.77
C PHE A 510 -11.37 -25.00 34.85
N ARG A 511 -11.39 -25.99 35.75
CA ARG A 511 -12.30 -26.01 36.91
C ARG A 511 -12.04 -24.88 37.89
N HIS A 512 -10.79 -24.48 38.10
CA HIS A 512 -10.48 -23.37 39.00
C HIS A 512 -10.78 -21.99 38.39
N LEU A 513 -10.83 -21.86 37.06
CA LEU A 513 -11.23 -20.59 36.42
C LEU A 513 -12.69 -20.24 36.71
N GLU A 514 -13.56 -21.25 36.78
CA GLU A 514 -14.98 -21.10 37.08
C GLU A 514 -15.23 -20.19 38.29
N SER A 515 -16.15 -19.25 38.13
CA SER A 515 -16.58 -18.35 39.20
C SER A 515 -18.10 -18.32 39.28
N THR A 516 -18.64 -18.35 40.48
CA THR A 516 -20.04 -17.98 40.73
C THR A 516 -20.18 -16.45 40.74
N ASP A 517 -21.37 -15.93 40.46
CA ASP A 517 -21.64 -14.48 40.43
C ASP A 517 -21.27 -13.77 41.75
N ASP A 518 -21.24 -14.51 42.87
CA ASP A 518 -20.88 -14.00 44.19
C ASP A 518 -19.36 -13.94 44.46
N ARG A 519 -18.51 -14.46 43.55
CA ARG A 519 -17.04 -14.52 43.72
C ARG A 519 -16.28 -14.26 42.41
N PRO A 520 -16.34 -13.04 41.86
CA PRO A 520 -15.61 -12.70 40.64
C PRO A 520 -14.10 -12.64 40.86
N TRP A 521 -13.35 -12.77 39.77
CA TRP A 521 -11.92 -12.49 39.73
C TRP A 521 -11.69 -10.98 39.74
N ASN A 522 -10.80 -10.49 40.59
CA ASN A 522 -10.25 -9.15 40.42
C ASN A 522 -9.15 -9.20 39.37
N PHE A 523 -9.10 -8.22 38.47
CA PHE A 523 -8.02 -8.17 37.50
C PHE A 523 -7.42 -6.78 37.34
N THR A 524 -6.13 -6.77 37.02
CA THR A 524 -5.40 -5.59 36.55
C THR A 524 -4.77 -5.92 35.20
N ARG A 525 -5.09 -5.13 34.18
CA ARG A 525 -4.52 -5.26 32.83
C ARG A 525 -3.67 -4.05 32.50
N THR A 526 -2.41 -4.29 32.16
CA THR A 526 -1.53 -3.28 31.57
C THR A 526 -1.57 -3.40 30.06
N LEU A 527 -1.93 -2.30 29.38
CA LEU A 527 -1.88 -2.17 27.93
C LEU A 527 -0.75 -1.20 27.55
N ARG A 528 0.19 -1.63 26.72
CA ARG A 528 1.27 -0.79 26.21
C ARG A 528 1.36 -0.95 24.70
N SER A 529 1.22 0.15 23.99
CA SER A 529 1.46 0.20 22.55
C SER A 529 2.72 1.00 22.23
N ALA A 530 3.51 0.48 21.29
CA ALA A 530 4.59 1.22 20.65
C ALA A 530 4.06 2.25 19.62
N LEU A 531 2.79 2.14 19.23
CA LEU A 531 2.12 3.09 18.35
C LEU A 531 1.47 4.19 19.19
N SER A 532 1.91 5.44 18.99
CA SER A 532 1.36 6.62 19.67
C SER A 532 -0.13 6.89 19.39
N THR A 533 -0.72 6.19 18.42
CA THR A 533 -2.14 6.25 18.03
C THR A 533 -3.04 5.26 18.77
N HIS A 534 -2.46 4.37 19.58
CA HIS A 534 -3.18 3.42 20.43
C HIS A 534 -2.95 3.79 21.90
N PRO A 535 -4.02 3.83 22.72
CA PRO A 535 -3.87 4.25 24.11
C PRO A 535 -3.08 3.21 24.90
N SER A 536 -2.06 3.68 25.62
CA SER A 536 -1.42 2.93 26.70
C SER A 536 -2.07 3.31 28.03
N GLY A 537 -2.17 2.35 28.95
CA GLY A 537 -2.83 2.56 30.24
C GLY A 537 -3.08 1.28 31.01
N THR A 538 -3.88 1.39 32.06
CA THR A 538 -4.21 0.28 32.97
C THR A 538 -5.73 0.12 33.07
N VAL A 539 -6.22 -1.11 32.96
CA VAL A 539 -7.60 -1.47 33.30
C VAL A 539 -7.61 -2.14 34.65
N THR A 540 -8.52 -1.75 35.54
CA THR A 540 -8.82 -2.49 36.77
C THR A 540 -10.30 -2.81 36.84
N GLY A 541 -10.64 -4.02 37.24
CA GLY A 541 -12.05 -4.45 37.24
C GLY A 541 -12.25 -5.86 37.75
N THR A 542 -13.43 -6.39 37.46
CA THR A 542 -13.84 -7.75 37.82
C THR A 542 -14.13 -8.58 36.57
N ALA A 543 -13.91 -9.89 36.66
CA ALA A 543 -14.22 -10.84 35.62
C ALA A 543 -14.89 -12.10 36.17
N THR A 544 -15.81 -12.68 35.41
CA THR A 544 -16.47 -13.95 35.71
C THR A 544 -16.22 -14.96 34.60
N PHE A 545 -16.18 -16.23 34.98
CA PHE A 545 -16.17 -17.40 34.11
C PHE A 545 -17.39 -18.25 34.47
N THR A 546 -18.47 -18.06 33.72
CA THR A 546 -19.76 -18.70 33.98
C THR A 546 -19.89 -20.00 33.17
N PRO A 547 -20.19 -21.16 33.78
CA PRO A 547 -20.48 -22.39 33.05
C PRO A 547 -21.66 -22.23 32.09
N CYS A 548 -21.49 -22.72 30.87
CA CYS A 548 -22.55 -22.74 29.87
C CYS A 548 -23.16 -24.15 29.82
N ASN A 549 -24.44 -24.29 30.18
CA ASN A 549 -25.17 -25.54 30.06
C ASN A 549 -25.56 -25.75 28.58
N LEU A 550 -24.81 -26.59 27.87
CA LEU A 550 -25.11 -27.02 26.51
C LEU A 550 -25.99 -28.28 26.54
N SER A 551 -26.94 -28.41 25.62
CA SER A 551 -27.90 -29.52 25.63
C SER A 551 -27.22 -30.88 25.49
N SER A 552 -27.77 -31.89 26.17
CA SER A 552 -27.23 -33.26 26.31
C SER A 552 -27.18 -34.08 25.02
N SER A 553 -27.63 -33.53 23.88
CA SER A 553 -27.55 -34.16 22.55
C SER A 553 -26.26 -33.85 21.77
N THR A 554 -25.32 -33.09 22.34
CA THR A 554 -24.12 -32.60 21.63
C THR A 554 -22.83 -33.01 22.32
N THR A 555 -21.88 -33.58 21.56
CA THR A 555 -20.49 -33.89 21.96
C THR A 555 -19.63 -32.62 22.06
N LEU A 556 -20.16 -31.56 22.66
CA LEU A 556 -19.48 -30.27 22.76
C LEU A 556 -18.56 -30.23 23.99
N PRO A 557 -17.39 -29.58 23.91
CA PRO A 557 -16.44 -29.47 25.01
C PRO A 557 -17.00 -28.66 26.18
N LEU A 558 -16.52 -28.93 27.41
CA LEU A 558 -16.85 -28.11 28.58
C LEU A 558 -16.54 -26.65 28.29
N THR A 559 -17.53 -25.77 28.49
CA THR A 559 -17.50 -24.38 28.02
C THR A 559 -17.77 -23.40 29.16
N LEU A 560 -16.89 -22.40 29.30
CA LEU A 560 -17.04 -21.25 30.20
C LEU A 560 -17.19 -19.97 29.39
N LEU A 561 -18.19 -19.15 29.72
CA LEU A 561 -18.30 -17.78 29.22
C LEU A 561 -17.50 -16.85 30.14
N TYR A 562 -16.42 -16.29 29.59
CA TYR A 562 -15.71 -15.22 30.24
C TYR A 562 -16.41 -13.88 29.97
N ALA A 563 -16.65 -13.10 31.02
CA ALA A 563 -17.11 -11.72 30.91
C ALA A 563 -16.33 -10.83 31.89
N GLU A 564 -15.87 -9.66 31.42
CA GLU A 564 -15.20 -8.67 32.26
C GLU A 564 -15.90 -7.31 32.22
N GLN A 565 -15.76 -6.58 33.33
CA GLN A 565 -16.08 -5.16 33.42
C GLN A 565 -15.04 -4.45 34.29
N GLY A 566 -14.53 -3.32 33.82
CA GLY A 566 -13.57 -2.51 34.57
C GLY A 566 -13.45 -1.09 34.06
N ASP A 567 -12.59 -0.32 34.70
CA ASP A 567 -12.25 1.03 34.28
C ASP A 567 -10.86 1.07 33.69
N PHE A 568 -10.76 1.54 32.45
CA PHE A 568 -9.51 1.82 31.77
C PHE A 568 -9.09 3.26 32.03
N VAL A 569 -7.90 3.44 32.60
CA VAL A 569 -7.26 4.73 32.80
C VAL A 569 -6.05 4.80 31.87
N THR A 570 -6.06 5.76 30.95
CA THR A 570 -4.92 5.99 30.04
C THR A 570 -3.75 6.64 30.78
N ASP A 571 -2.54 6.51 30.24
CA ASP A 571 -1.36 7.22 30.77
C ASP A 571 -1.54 8.76 30.69
N SER A 572 -2.47 9.24 29.87
CA SER A 572 -2.86 10.66 29.77
C SER A 572 -3.98 11.09 30.75
N GLY A 573 -4.45 10.18 31.62
CA GLY A 573 -5.45 10.47 32.65
C GLY A 573 -6.92 10.38 32.22
N LEU A 574 -7.21 9.91 31.00
CA LEU A 574 -8.59 9.70 30.55
C LEU A 574 -9.14 8.39 31.10
N ARG A 575 -10.42 8.37 31.51
CA ARG A 575 -11.08 7.20 32.11
C ARG A 575 -12.26 6.73 31.26
N PHE A 576 -12.36 5.41 31.02
CA PHE A 576 -13.44 4.78 30.25
C PHE A 576 -13.85 3.45 30.87
N THR A 577 -15.11 3.06 30.75
CA THR A 577 -15.53 1.70 31.12
C THR A 577 -15.17 0.70 30.01
N ALA A 578 -14.45 -0.36 30.38
CA ALA A 578 -14.09 -1.48 29.53
C ALA A 578 -14.97 -2.69 29.84
N ARG A 579 -15.45 -3.36 28.80
CA ARG A 579 -16.17 -4.64 28.90
C ARG A 579 -15.69 -5.57 27.79
N ARG A 580 -15.58 -6.87 28.07
CA ARG A 580 -15.20 -7.87 27.07
C ARG A 580 -15.77 -9.23 27.40
N LYS A 581 -15.99 -10.04 26.36
CA LYS A 581 -16.41 -11.44 26.48
C LYS A 581 -15.53 -12.34 25.62
N TYR A 582 -15.33 -13.57 26.10
CA TYR A 582 -14.68 -14.66 25.38
C TYR A 582 -15.32 -15.99 25.77
N VAL A 583 -15.10 -17.01 24.94
CA VAL A 583 -15.54 -18.37 25.26
C VAL A 583 -14.31 -19.26 25.47
N TYR A 584 -14.23 -19.91 26.63
CA TYR A 584 -13.16 -20.84 26.98
C TYR A 584 -13.71 -22.26 26.89
N GLN A 585 -13.01 -23.14 26.16
CA GLN A 585 -13.41 -24.53 25.98
C GLN A 585 -12.28 -25.48 26.40
N LEU A 586 -12.60 -26.54 27.14
CA LEU A 586 -11.68 -27.63 27.43
C LEU A 586 -11.86 -28.72 26.38
N LYS A 587 -10.88 -28.86 25.48
CA LYS A 587 -10.89 -29.85 24.38
C LYS A 587 -9.97 -31.03 24.66
N SER A 588 -10.26 -32.15 24.02
CA SER A 588 -9.39 -33.32 23.92
C SER A 588 -8.83 -33.41 22.50
N GLU A 589 -7.60 -33.89 22.32
CA GLU A 589 -6.98 -34.06 20.99
C GLU A 589 -7.60 -35.19 20.15
N VAL A 590 -8.68 -35.81 20.64
CA VAL A 590 -9.46 -36.83 19.92
C VAL A 590 -10.58 -36.21 19.06
N ASP A 591 -10.93 -34.93 19.28
CA ASP A 591 -12.09 -34.27 18.65
C ASP A 591 -11.76 -33.49 17.35
N SER A 592 -10.52 -33.53 16.85
CA SER A 592 -10.14 -32.91 15.58
C SER A 592 -10.24 -33.92 14.43
N ALA A 593 -11.16 -33.70 13.49
CA ALA A 593 -11.48 -34.58 12.37
C ALA A 593 -10.37 -34.75 11.30
N ASP A 594 -9.15 -34.25 11.52
CA ASP A 594 -8.09 -34.15 10.50
C ASP A 594 -6.83 -34.99 10.78
N ASP A 595 -6.82 -35.89 11.78
CA ASP A 595 -5.61 -36.59 12.21
C ASP A 595 -5.75 -38.14 12.18
N GLU A 596 -6.26 -38.70 11.08
CA GLU A 596 -5.97 -40.10 10.75
C GLU A 596 -4.58 -40.20 10.11
N VAL A 597 -3.62 -40.71 10.89
CA VAL A 597 -2.24 -41.15 10.56
C VAL A 597 -1.20 -40.42 11.41
N LYS A 598 -1.13 -40.79 12.71
CA LYS A 598 0.12 -40.99 13.48
C LYS A 598 -0.22 -41.64 14.84
N GLY A 599 0.70 -42.49 15.31
CA GLY A 599 0.48 -43.47 16.36
C GLY A 599 -0.10 -42.94 17.69
N LYS A 600 -0.81 -43.83 18.38
CA LYS A 600 -1.35 -43.66 19.73
C LYS A 600 -0.23 -43.38 20.74
N GLU A 601 0.02 -42.10 21.00
CA GLU A 601 0.51 -41.63 22.29
C GLU A 601 -0.66 -40.94 23.00
N ASP A 602 -0.71 -41.07 24.33
CA ASP A 602 -1.79 -40.59 25.21
C ASP A 602 -1.84 -39.05 25.20
N LYS A 603 -2.57 -38.48 24.23
CA LYS A 603 -2.64 -37.03 23.97
C LYS A 603 -3.62 -36.34 24.94
N GLY A 604 -3.12 -35.44 25.77
CA GLY A 604 -3.85 -34.80 26.87
C GLY A 604 -4.85 -33.68 26.46
N ASN A 605 -5.65 -33.21 27.42
CA ASN A 605 -6.59 -32.10 27.21
C ASN A 605 -5.86 -30.76 27.03
N TYR A 606 -6.53 -29.77 26.43
CA TYR A 606 -6.05 -28.39 26.35
C TYR A 606 -7.20 -27.38 26.39
N ILE A 607 -6.85 -26.11 26.68
CA ILE A 607 -7.82 -25.02 26.74
C ILE A 607 -7.76 -24.21 25.43
N ALA A 608 -8.89 -24.10 24.74
CA ALA A 608 -9.08 -23.25 23.57
C ALA A 608 -9.88 -22.00 23.94
N VAL A 609 -9.47 -20.84 23.42
CA VAL A 609 -10.16 -19.56 23.63
C VAL A 609 -10.72 -19.09 22.30
N HIS A 610 -12.01 -18.75 22.28
CA HIS A 610 -12.77 -18.30 21.13
C HIS A 610 -13.29 -16.87 21.36
N PHE A 611 -13.51 -16.14 20.27
CA PHE A 611 -14.28 -14.89 20.33
C PHE A 611 -15.75 -15.20 20.68
N PHE A 612 -16.41 -14.30 21.41
CA PHE A 612 -17.86 -14.35 21.59
C PHE A 612 -18.56 -13.67 20.40
N ASP A 613 -19.57 -14.32 19.83
CA ASP A 613 -20.33 -13.83 18.66
C ASP A 613 -21.55 -13.01 19.13
N ASP A 614 -21.36 -11.70 19.33
CA ASP A 614 -22.41 -10.78 19.80
C ASP A 614 -23.57 -10.62 18.79
N GLU A 615 -23.37 -10.92 17.50
CA GLU A 615 -24.40 -10.76 16.47
C GLU A 615 -25.46 -11.86 16.54
N LYS A 616 -25.04 -13.08 16.91
CA LYS A 616 -25.93 -14.24 17.05
C LYS A 616 -26.61 -14.32 18.40
N MET A 617 -26.12 -13.59 19.40
CA MET A 617 -26.65 -13.54 20.77
C MET A 617 -26.92 -12.10 21.25
N PRO A 618 -27.97 -11.42 20.74
CA PRO A 618 -28.34 -10.07 21.20
C PRO A 618 -28.92 -10.04 22.62
N ARG A 619 -28.77 -8.89 23.30
CA ARG A 619 -28.89 -8.61 24.75
C ARG A 619 -30.22 -8.96 25.48
N SER A 620 -31.19 -9.68 24.90
CA SER A 620 -32.37 -10.13 25.66
C SER A 620 -32.19 -11.48 26.36
N ALA A 621 -31.12 -12.21 26.05
CA ALA A 621 -30.69 -13.37 26.82
C ALA A 621 -30.12 -12.88 28.17
N THR A 622 -30.79 -13.21 29.27
CA THR A 622 -30.21 -13.08 30.61
C THR A 622 -28.88 -13.84 30.64
N THR A 623 -27.96 -13.45 31.52
CA THR A 623 -26.69 -14.18 31.78
C THR A 623 -26.88 -15.70 32.01
N ALA A 624 -28.12 -16.15 32.22
CA ALA A 624 -28.54 -17.53 32.34
C ALA A 624 -28.44 -18.36 31.03
N GLU A 625 -28.47 -17.77 29.84
CA GLU A 625 -28.43 -18.53 28.56
C GLU A 625 -27.00 -18.71 28.00
N GLY A 626 -25.97 -18.12 28.62
CA GLY A 626 -24.55 -18.37 28.31
C GLY A 626 -24.17 -18.12 26.84
N VAL A 627 -23.85 -19.19 26.12
CA VAL A 627 -23.52 -19.19 24.67
C VAL A 627 -24.63 -19.82 23.81
N GLY A 628 -25.81 -20.08 24.37
CA GLY A 628 -26.95 -20.72 23.71
C GLY A 628 -26.90 -22.23 23.77
N GLU A 629 -28.06 -22.90 23.68
CA GLU A 629 -28.18 -24.35 23.87
C GLU A 629 -27.32 -25.19 22.91
N LYS A 630 -27.02 -24.63 21.73
CA LYS A 630 -26.21 -25.25 20.66
C LYS A 630 -24.83 -24.59 20.46
N GLY A 631 -24.44 -23.64 21.32
CA GLY A 631 -23.18 -22.91 21.18
C GLY A 631 -23.19 -21.81 20.11
N GLU A 632 -24.34 -21.19 19.85
CA GLU A 632 -24.54 -20.14 18.83
C GLU A 632 -23.67 -18.90 19.08
N GLY A 633 -23.33 -18.62 20.34
CA GLY A 633 -22.44 -17.52 20.74
C GLY A 633 -20.94 -17.84 20.64
N VAL A 634 -20.54 -19.05 20.23
CA VAL A 634 -19.13 -19.44 20.04
C VAL A 634 -18.64 -18.98 18.67
N GLY A 635 -17.83 -17.93 18.66
CA GLY A 635 -17.22 -17.37 17.45
C GLY A 635 -15.92 -18.07 17.03
N GLY A 636 -15.18 -17.40 16.14
CA GLY A 636 -13.92 -17.92 15.61
C GLY A 636 -12.86 -18.21 16.70
N LEU A 637 -12.02 -19.23 16.44
CA LEU A 637 -10.90 -19.58 17.31
C LEU A 637 -9.92 -18.40 17.41
N PHE A 638 -9.58 -18.02 18.65
CA PHE A 638 -8.60 -16.97 18.92
C PHE A 638 -7.21 -17.56 19.18
N VAL A 639 -7.08 -18.39 20.22
CA VAL A 639 -5.82 -19.04 20.59
C VAL A 639 -6.05 -20.38 21.28
N GLU A 640 -5.13 -21.32 21.07
CA GLU A 640 -5.09 -22.59 21.79
C GLU A 640 -3.88 -22.63 22.72
N MET A 641 -4.11 -23.00 23.97
CA MET A 641 -3.05 -23.15 24.96
C MET A 641 -2.21 -24.38 24.64
N GLY A 642 -0.89 -24.18 24.54
CA GLY A 642 0.08 -25.26 24.40
C GLY A 642 0.40 -25.95 25.70
N GLU A 643 1.47 -26.74 25.68
CA GLU A 643 1.91 -27.55 26.83
C GLU A 643 2.26 -26.66 28.04
N LEU A 644 1.69 -27.01 29.21
CA LEU A 644 1.99 -26.38 30.49
C LEU A 644 3.26 -26.99 31.09
N LYS A 645 4.27 -26.14 31.34
CA LYS A 645 5.57 -26.54 31.87
C LYS A 645 5.86 -25.82 33.20
N PRO A 646 6.47 -26.49 34.19
CA PRO A 646 6.99 -25.79 35.37
C PRO A 646 8.15 -24.87 34.95
N HIS A 647 8.23 -23.66 35.52
CA HIS A 647 9.23 -22.66 35.13
C HIS A 647 9.88 -21.98 36.33
N GLY A 648 11.19 -22.20 36.53
CA GLY A 648 12.16 -21.32 37.21
C GLY A 648 12.00 -21.09 38.72
N ASP A 649 10.78 -20.98 39.20
CA ASP A 649 10.37 -20.82 40.61
C ASP A 649 9.46 -22.00 40.99
N VAL A 650 9.56 -22.45 42.24
CA VAL A 650 9.10 -23.78 42.68
C VAL A 650 7.58 -23.99 42.59
N HIS A 651 6.75 -22.99 42.22
CA HIS A 651 5.28 -23.10 42.24
C HIS A 651 4.52 -22.39 41.08
N VAL A 652 5.09 -22.27 39.87
CA VAL A 652 4.40 -21.64 38.72
C VAL A 652 4.43 -22.51 37.46
N LEU A 653 3.27 -22.65 36.81
CA LEU A 653 3.09 -23.32 35.52
C LEU A 653 3.02 -22.27 34.40
N HIS A 654 3.72 -22.50 33.29
CA HIS A 654 3.76 -21.60 32.14
C HIS A 654 3.35 -22.32 30.85
N ALA A 655 2.57 -21.65 30.01
CA ALA A 655 2.21 -22.13 28.67
C ALA A 655 2.33 -21.01 27.63
N LYS A 656 2.62 -21.39 26.39
CA LYS A 656 2.51 -20.53 25.20
C LYS A 656 1.46 -21.10 24.26
N ASN A 657 0.96 -20.30 23.31
CA ASN A 657 0.02 -20.79 22.31
C ASN A 657 0.64 -21.86 21.39
N ARG A 658 -0.15 -22.84 20.95
CA ARG A 658 0.28 -23.95 20.09
C ARG A 658 0.82 -23.48 18.73
N GLU A 659 0.08 -22.58 18.09
CA GLU A 659 0.46 -21.95 16.83
C GLU A 659 0.27 -20.44 16.91
N GLN A 660 1.15 -19.69 16.25
CA GLN A 660 1.01 -18.22 16.16
C GLN A 660 -0.19 -17.89 15.29
N HIS A 661 -1.15 -17.12 15.83
CA HIS A 661 -2.38 -16.80 15.12
C HIS A 661 -2.15 -15.59 14.21
N LEU A 662 -2.22 -15.80 12.89
CA LEU A 662 -2.11 -14.73 11.91
C LEU A 662 -3.50 -14.16 11.61
N CYS A 663 -3.78 -12.96 12.10
CA CYS A 663 -5.02 -12.26 11.79
C CYS A 663 -4.73 -11.17 10.77
N ALA A 664 -5.09 -11.42 9.50
CA ALA A 664 -4.75 -10.58 8.35
C ALA A 664 -3.23 -10.39 8.16
N ALA A 665 -2.66 -9.26 8.60
CA ALA A 665 -1.22 -8.94 8.45
C ALA A 665 -0.50 -8.81 9.81
N ASP A 666 -1.20 -9.02 10.92
CA ASP A 666 -0.65 -8.87 12.27
C ASP A 666 -0.53 -10.26 12.94
N LEU A 667 0.62 -10.50 13.57
CA LEU A 667 0.94 -11.74 14.28
C LEU A 667 0.52 -11.64 15.75
N TYR A 668 -0.25 -12.61 16.23
CA TYR A 668 -0.67 -12.72 17.62
C TYR A 668 0.02 -13.89 18.32
N THR A 669 0.61 -13.61 19.48
CA THR A 669 1.13 -14.63 20.41
C THR A 669 0.50 -14.47 21.78
N ALA A 670 0.27 -15.59 22.46
CA ALA A 670 -0.27 -15.62 23.81
C ALA A 670 0.60 -16.48 24.74
N SER A 671 0.76 -16.03 25.98
CA SER A 671 1.40 -16.80 27.04
C SER A 671 0.62 -16.69 28.34
N TRP A 672 0.62 -17.76 29.10
CA TRP A 672 -0.08 -17.86 30.38
C TRP A 672 0.87 -18.26 31.49
N GLN A 673 0.61 -17.75 32.68
CA GLN A 673 1.21 -18.21 33.92
C GLN A 673 0.12 -18.54 34.92
N PHE A 674 0.20 -19.70 35.56
CA PHE A 674 -0.74 -20.14 36.58
C PHE A 674 0.02 -20.48 37.85
N LEU A 675 -0.52 -20.11 39.00
CA LEU A 675 -0.04 -20.64 40.27
C LEU A 675 -0.24 -22.17 40.27
N GLU A 676 0.79 -22.94 40.65
CA GLU A 676 0.77 -24.41 40.60
C GLU A 676 -0.40 -25.02 41.39
N ALA A 677 -0.83 -24.35 42.47
CA ALA A 677 -2.02 -24.71 43.24
C ALA A 677 -3.31 -24.82 42.39
N MET A 678 -3.43 -24.06 41.28
CA MET A 678 -4.54 -24.20 40.33
C MET A 678 -4.50 -25.50 39.52
N GLY A 679 -3.30 -26.03 39.28
CA GLY A 679 -3.09 -27.29 38.58
C GLY A 679 -3.18 -28.52 39.51
N ARG A 680 -2.89 -28.33 40.81
CA ARG A 680 -2.86 -29.41 41.82
C ARG A 680 -4.07 -29.44 42.77
N GLY A 681 -4.84 -28.36 42.88
CA GLY A 681 -6.05 -28.28 43.72
C GLY A 681 -5.80 -27.98 45.20
N GLU A 682 -4.79 -27.18 45.52
CA GLU A 682 -4.44 -26.82 46.91
C GLU A 682 -5.01 -25.43 47.28
N GLY A 683 -5.42 -25.24 48.54
CA GLY A 683 -6.11 -24.03 49.03
C GLY A 683 -5.18 -22.85 49.29
N GLY A 684 -5.64 -21.62 48.97
CA GLY A 684 -4.87 -20.38 49.12
C GLY A 684 -5.34 -19.25 48.20
N GLU A 685 -4.62 -18.12 48.18
CA GLU A 685 -4.85 -17.04 47.22
C GLU A 685 -4.53 -17.53 45.79
N LEU A 686 -5.54 -17.51 44.92
CA LEU A 686 -5.42 -17.96 43.55
C LEU A 686 -5.06 -16.79 42.65
N TRP A 687 -4.03 -16.94 41.81
CA TRP A 687 -3.73 -15.99 40.75
C TRP A 687 -3.27 -16.66 39.45
N TRP A 688 -3.55 -15.98 38.34
CA TRP A 688 -3.01 -16.34 37.03
C TRP A 688 -2.79 -15.10 36.18
N GLU A 689 -1.96 -15.22 35.16
CA GLU A 689 -1.66 -14.18 34.20
C GLU A 689 -1.87 -14.65 32.77
N VAL A 690 -2.30 -13.72 31.92
CA VAL A 690 -2.27 -13.89 30.47
C VAL A 690 -1.66 -12.65 29.82
N ARG A 691 -0.73 -12.91 28.91
CA ARG A 691 -0.11 -11.90 28.06
C ARG A 691 -0.44 -12.18 26.61
N TYR A 692 -0.86 -11.14 25.91
CA TYR A 692 -1.01 -11.12 24.46
C TYR A 692 -0.04 -10.12 23.86
N ASP A 693 0.70 -10.53 22.85
CA ASP A 693 1.54 -9.65 22.03
C ASP A 693 0.99 -9.64 20.61
N ALA A 694 0.82 -8.44 20.05
CA ALA A 694 0.38 -8.21 18.68
C ALA A 694 1.47 -7.43 17.94
N LYS A 695 2.05 -8.03 16.91
CA LYS A 695 3.10 -7.41 16.09
C LYS A 695 2.74 -7.43 14.61
N GLY A 696 2.69 -6.26 14.00
CA GLY A 696 2.44 -6.10 12.58
C GLY A 696 2.41 -4.64 12.14
N PRO A 697 2.22 -4.38 10.84
CA PRO A 697 2.30 -3.04 10.26
C PRO A 697 1.21 -2.08 10.78
N LYS A 698 0.13 -2.61 11.38
CA LYS A 698 -0.99 -1.82 11.92
C LYS A 698 -1.10 -1.88 13.43
N LYS A 699 -0.43 -2.83 14.09
CA LYS A 699 -0.51 -3.07 15.54
C LYS A 699 0.88 -3.42 16.09
N ASP A 700 1.30 -2.67 17.08
CA ASP A 700 2.48 -3.00 17.89
C ASP A 700 2.15 -2.70 19.34
N TYR A 701 1.64 -3.70 20.05
CA TYR A 701 1.26 -3.57 21.45
C TYR A 701 1.33 -4.91 22.18
N TYR A 702 1.45 -4.83 23.50
CA TYR A 702 1.21 -5.96 24.38
C TYR A 702 0.15 -5.62 25.43
N SER A 703 -0.57 -6.65 25.86
CA SER A 703 -1.54 -6.59 26.95
C SER A 703 -1.19 -7.69 27.95
N SER A 704 -0.87 -7.33 29.18
CA SER A 704 -0.65 -8.29 30.27
C SER A 704 -1.75 -8.13 31.31
N THR A 705 -2.44 -9.22 31.66
CA THR A 705 -3.54 -9.21 32.64
C THR A 705 -3.22 -10.16 33.79
N ARG A 706 -3.19 -9.64 35.01
CA ARG A 706 -3.12 -10.40 36.26
C ARG A 706 -4.52 -10.54 36.83
N TYR A 707 -4.92 -11.77 37.14
CA TYR A 707 -6.15 -12.09 37.85
C TYR A 707 -5.81 -12.60 39.24
N THR A 708 -6.54 -12.15 40.24
CA THR A 708 -6.44 -12.61 41.62
C THR A 708 -7.83 -12.91 42.18
N ARG A 709 -7.91 -13.95 43.00
CA ARG A 709 -9.13 -14.31 43.72
C ARG A 709 -8.74 -14.94 45.05
N SER A 710 -9.22 -14.33 46.13
CA SER A 710 -9.15 -14.92 47.47
C SER A 710 -10.23 -16.02 47.57
N GLN A 711 -9.88 -17.20 48.11
CA GLN A 711 -10.84 -18.29 48.34
C GLN A 711 -11.85 -17.98 49.44
#